data_AF-A0A953RJY0-F1
#
_entry.id   AF-A0A953RJY0-F1
#
_cell.length_a   1.000
_cell.length_b   1.000
_cell.length_c   1.000
_cell.angle_alpha   90.00
_cell.angle_beta   90.00
_cell.angle_gamma   90.00
#
_symmetry.space_group_name_H-M   'P 1'
#
loop_
_entity.id
_entity.type
_entity.pdbx_description
1 polymer ?
#
loop_
_entity_poly.entity_id
_entity_poly.type
_entity_poly.pdbx_seq_one_letter_code
_entity_poly.pdbx_strand_id
1 'polypeptide(L)'
;MGDPRSDSLERLSDQEWREALDFSDRSQLTLALRRHMREAMPQWVRERTDGDAAHNLQRLELLRQLYQCLSGRLAAAGIEFAALKGLAHCPDFGSLPEDRPQYDIDLYVPSEEMDRARDVVLALGYEPLESMESSPTDHIPALIRKTGWEWRGDIFDPEMPLAVELHFQFWNERLERLRAPGVEEFWSRRVTRETAGLRLPSLSRPDALGYASLHVLRHILQGSGRPFHVYEVACFLDSHAVDSEFWSAWRELHSAELRRLESVAFRLACEWFGCRPGSVAQEEMERLPAATQAWFEKFATSPAAWPFHPRKDELWLHLSLLDSPRDAWSVARRRLLPGRLPGQVDAIYIPHRDMSWSRRALKQMRYWAFVASRVRHHIAALPGTARSGVRWWWRTNGLGRQFWIFLTAAVLFNFGLFIFVLLYNLYLLDLGFHEDFLGVLGAIDRAGLVVGILPAAFVARRFGLRNALLAVIVAGAGIVALRSLSTARVVLGGLAFLWGLVFSVWAVVLAPTIAGVVEEKRRPAAFSLFFATMFAVGIAGNWMGGHLPLWVHGKQAALLCAAGLVAAAILPAHQLAPARKSPAAGPSDPAARAPERARVYPRGPFLARYLVPFSLWHLATGAFNPFPNAYFQRLKFPVEQIGNVFSGSQVMQVGAVLMAPLVFRKAGLVPGIGWMMAATAVGLCGLAAEPPGAAAVVAYAGYMSFQWMSEPGLNTLLMNHVEERERSGASSLNYLVAFSAQAVAAFAAGRLIAPFGYGAVLAGAAALAALAGGLFQVLVRGVREWH
;
A
#
# COMPACT_ATOMS: atom_id res chain seq x y z
N MET A 1 -20.01 -29.56 2.54
CA MET A 1 -20.57 -30.90 2.23
C MET A 1 -21.05 -31.64 3.47
N GLY A 2 -20.36 -31.49 4.62
CA GLY A 2 -20.71 -32.22 5.85
C GLY A 2 -21.87 -31.68 6.70
N ASP A 3 -22.51 -30.55 6.34
CA ASP A 3 -23.68 -29.99 7.05
C ASP A 3 -24.61 -29.20 6.09
N PRO A 4 -25.36 -29.88 5.19
CA PRO A 4 -26.33 -29.24 4.30
C PRO A 4 -27.50 -28.62 5.08
N ARG A 5 -27.71 -27.31 4.96
CA ARG A 5 -28.81 -26.58 5.65
C ARG A 5 -30.07 -26.43 4.78
N SER A 6 -30.78 -27.53 4.55
CA SER A 6 -32.08 -27.55 3.84
C SER A 6 -33.08 -26.57 4.46
N ASP A 7 -33.13 -26.49 5.80
CA ASP A 7 -34.05 -25.62 6.54
C ASP A 7 -33.93 -24.14 6.18
N SER A 8 -32.75 -23.70 5.72
CA SER A 8 -32.55 -22.30 5.31
C SER A 8 -33.17 -22.01 3.95
N LEU A 9 -33.24 -23.00 3.06
CA LEU A 9 -33.89 -22.91 1.75
C LEU A 9 -35.41 -22.97 1.88
N GLU A 10 -35.92 -23.82 2.77
CA GLU A 10 -37.36 -23.97 3.03
C GLU A 10 -38.00 -22.70 3.60
N ARG A 11 -37.22 -21.83 4.25
CA ARG A 11 -37.67 -20.55 4.81
C ARG A 11 -37.68 -19.40 3.82
N LEU A 12 -37.13 -19.58 2.62
CA LEU A 12 -37.09 -18.52 1.61
C LEU A 12 -38.49 -18.25 1.07
N SER A 13 -38.86 -16.98 1.01
CA SER A 13 -40.03 -16.51 0.29
C SER A 13 -39.86 -16.68 -1.23
N ASP A 14 -40.96 -16.59 -1.98
CA ASP A 14 -40.91 -16.64 -3.45
C ASP A 14 -40.05 -15.53 -4.07
N GLN A 15 -39.93 -14.37 -3.42
CA GLN A 15 -39.04 -13.31 -3.89
C GLN A 15 -37.58 -13.69 -3.67
N GLU A 16 -37.24 -14.17 -2.47
CA GLU A 16 -35.88 -14.59 -2.13
C GLU A 16 -35.43 -15.79 -2.99
N TRP A 17 -36.35 -16.71 -3.32
CA TRP A 17 -36.06 -17.79 -4.27
C TRP A 17 -35.70 -17.28 -5.67
N ARG A 18 -36.38 -16.24 -6.17
CA ARG A 18 -36.01 -15.62 -7.46
C ARG A 18 -34.62 -15.00 -7.41
N GLU A 19 -34.28 -14.31 -6.32
CA GLU A 19 -32.95 -13.74 -6.11
C GLU A 19 -31.87 -14.83 -5.97
N ALA A 20 -32.18 -15.92 -5.25
CA ALA A 20 -31.30 -17.07 -5.09
C ALA A 20 -31.05 -17.80 -6.43
N LEU A 21 -32.07 -17.93 -7.28
CA LEU A 21 -31.93 -18.49 -8.63
C LEU A 21 -31.11 -17.58 -9.55
N ASP A 22 -31.34 -16.27 -9.58
CA ASP A 22 -30.51 -15.33 -10.37
C ASP A 22 -29.03 -15.38 -9.92
N PHE A 23 -28.78 -15.43 -8.61
CA PHE A 23 -27.43 -15.64 -8.08
C PHE A 23 -26.85 -16.99 -8.51
N SER A 24 -27.63 -18.07 -8.40
CA SER A 24 -27.19 -19.44 -8.71
C SER A 24 -26.90 -19.61 -10.19
N ASP A 25 -27.68 -19.00 -11.08
CA ASP A 25 -27.46 -19.07 -12.52
C ASP A 25 -26.15 -18.38 -12.91
N ARG A 26 -25.96 -17.14 -12.44
CA ARG A 26 -24.72 -16.37 -12.69
C ARG A 26 -23.49 -17.03 -12.07
N SER A 27 -23.70 -17.74 -10.97
CA SER A 27 -22.66 -18.49 -10.25
C SER A 27 -22.47 -19.91 -10.75
N GLN A 28 -23.32 -20.38 -11.67
CA GLN A 28 -23.40 -21.74 -12.23
C GLN A 28 -23.69 -22.84 -11.20
N LEU A 29 -24.33 -22.49 -10.09
CA LEU A 29 -24.68 -23.40 -9.00
C LEU A 29 -26.07 -24.03 -9.15
N THR A 30 -26.93 -23.56 -10.06
CA THR A 30 -28.34 -23.98 -10.15
C THR A 30 -28.54 -25.49 -10.25
N LEU A 31 -27.81 -26.17 -11.14
CA LEU A 31 -27.94 -27.62 -11.31
C LEU A 31 -27.33 -28.40 -10.14
N ALA A 32 -26.22 -27.92 -9.57
CA ALA A 32 -25.65 -28.50 -8.35
C ALA A 32 -26.61 -28.35 -7.15
N LEU A 33 -27.24 -27.19 -6.99
CA LEU A 33 -28.24 -26.93 -5.96
C LEU A 33 -29.46 -27.83 -6.15
N ARG A 34 -29.95 -27.98 -7.39
CA ARG A 34 -31.02 -28.92 -7.73
C ARG A 34 -30.64 -30.33 -7.32
N ARG A 35 -29.48 -30.85 -7.73
CA ARG A 35 -29.04 -32.21 -7.43
C ARG A 35 -29.08 -32.54 -5.93
N HIS A 36 -28.66 -31.60 -5.09
CA HIS A 36 -28.53 -31.82 -3.64
C HIS A 36 -29.78 -31.43 -2.84
N MET A 37 -30.58 -30.47 -3.32
CA MET A 37 -31.63 -29.81 -2.52
C MET A 37 -32.99 -29.76 -3.21
N ARG A 38 -33.21 -30.55 -4.28
CA ARG A 38 -34.48 -30.55 -5.02
C ARG A 38 -35.70 -30.69 -4.12
N GLU A 39 -35.64 -31.54 -3.11
CA GLU A 39 -36.77 -31.81 -2.21
C GLU A 39 -37.12 -30.63 -1.29
N ALA A 40 -36.15 -29.77 -0.98
CA ALA A 40 -36.35 -28.55 -0.18
C ALA A 40 -36.86 -27.36 -1.02
N MET A 41 -36.97 -27.52 -2.35
CA MET A 41 -37.43 -26.46 -3.25
C MET A 41 -38.97 -26.46 -3.36
N PRO A 42 -39.61 -25.28 -3.39
CA PRO A 42 -41.03 -25.19 -3.70
C PRO A 42 -41.31 -25.65 -5.13
N GLN A 43 -42.56 -26.03 -5.41
CA GLN A 43 -42.94 -26.68 -6.67
C GLN A 43 -42.48 -25.91 -7.93
N TRP A 44 -42.71 -24.59 -7.98
CA TRP A 44 -42.34 -23.79 -9.15
C TRP A 44 -40.82 -23.73 -9.38
N VAL A 45 -40.01 -23.78 -8.32
CA VAL A 45 -38.54 -23.81 -8.41
C VAL A 45 -38.08 -25.18 -8.93
N ARG A 46 -38.70 -26.27 -8.48
CA ARG A 46 -38.43 -27.61 -9.01
C ARG A 46 -38.73 -27.69 -10.50
N GLU A 47 -39.92 -27.25 -10.91
CA GLU A 47 -40.32 -27.25 -12.32
C GLU A 47 -39.37 -26.42 -13.19
N ARG A 48 -38.97 -25.23 -12.72
CA ARG A 48 -38.00 -24.37 -13.41
C ARG A 48 -36.64 -25.06 -13.55
N THR A 49 -36.08 -25.56 -12.45
CA THR A 49 -34.73 -26.16 -12.45
C THR A 49 -34.69 -27.52 -13.14
N ASP A 50 -35.80 -28.26 -13.18
CA ASP A 50 -35.96 -29.47 -14.01
C ASP A 50 -35.94 -29.11 -15.51
N GLY A 51 -36.58 -28.00 -15.90
CA GLY A 51 -36.49 -27.45 -17.26
C GLY A 51 -35.05 -27.06 -17.62
N ASP A 52 -34.36 -26.35 -16.74
CA ASP A 52 -32.95 -25.99 -16.91
C ASP A 52 -32.07 -27.23 -17.10
N ALA A 53 -32.30 -28.29 -16.31
CA ALA A 53 -31.58 -29.55 -16.42
C ALA A 53 -31.86 -30.25 -17.76
N ALA A 54 -33.10 -30.22 -18.25
CA ALA A 54 -33.46 -30.77 -19.56
C ALA A 54 -32.78 -30.01 -20.72
N HIS A 55 -32.71 -28.68 -20.64
CA HIS A 55 -31.95 -27.88 -21.60
C HIS A 55 -30.44 -28.17 -21.52
N ASN A 56 -29.89 -28.32 -20.31
CA ASN A 56 -28.48 -28.67 -20.13
C ASN A 56 -28.12 -30.04 -20.72
N LEU A 57 -29.02 -31.02 -20.66
CA LEU A 57 -28.82 -32.32 -21.32
C LEU A 57 -28.72 -32.19 -22.85
N GLN A 58 -29.54 -31.32 -23.47
CA GLN A 58 -29.41 -31.03 -24.90
C GLN A 58 -28.07 -30.37 -25.22
N ARG A 59 -27.64 -29.43 -24.38
CA ARG A 59 -26.33 -28.78 -24.51
C ARG A 59 -25.17 -29.76 -24.35
N LEU A 60 -25.29 -30.71 -23.42
CA LEU A 60 -24.28 -31.76 -23.21
C LEU A 60 -24.10 -32.61 -24.48
N GLU A 61 -25.17 -32.95 -25.18
CA GLU A 61 -25.09 -33.69 -26.44
C GLU A 61 -24.38 -32.89 -27.54
N LEU A 62 -24.72 -31.60 -27.71
CA LEU A 62 -24.02 -30.70 -28.63
C LEU A 62 -22.54 -30.55 -28.28
N LEU A 63 -22.23 -30.46 -27.00
CA LEU A 63 -20.87 -30.38 -26.49
C LEU A 63 -20.08 -31.66 -26.80
N ARG A 64 -20.68 -32.84 -26.63
CA ARG A 64 -20.06 -34.12 -26.97
C ARG A 64 -19.73 -34.22 -28.44
N GLN A 65 -20.67 -33.85 -29.31
CA GLN A 65 -20.48 -33.84 -30.76
C GLN A 65 -19.35 -32.87 -31.16
N LEU A 66 -19.28 -31.70 -30.51
CA LEU A 66 -18.22 -30.73 -30.76
C LEU A 66 -16.84 -31.28 -30.32
N TYR A 67 -16.73 -31.90 -29.15
CA TYR A 67 -15.49 -32.55 -28.72
C TYR A 67 -15.05 -33.66 -29.68
N GLN A 68 -15.98 -34.50 -30.15
CA GLN A 68 -15.68 -35.56 -31.13
C GLN A 68 -15.17 -34.96 -32.44
N CYS A 69 -15.82 -33.90 -32.93
CA CYS A 69 -15.43 -33.20 -34.14
C CYS A 69 -14.04 -32.58 -34.01
N LEU A 70 -13.78 -31.82 -32.93
CA LEU A 70 -12.50 -31.18 -32.67
C LEU A 70 -11.38 -32.22 -32.51
N SER A 71 -11.62 -33.26 -31.71
CA SER A 71 -10.64 -34.35 -31.49
C SER A 71 -10.27 -35.03 -32.81
N GLY A 72 -11.28 -35.39 -33.63
CA GLY A 72 -11.04 -36.02 -34.92
C GLY A 72 -10.30 -35.12 -35.92
N ARG A 73 -10.62 -33.82 -35.96
CA ARG A 73 -9.98 -32.85 -36.86
C ARG A 73 -8.54 -32.52 -36.46
N LEU A 74 -8.29 -32.32 -35.17
CA LEU A 74 -6.95 -32.08 -34.65
C LEU A 74 -6.06 -33.32 -34.83
N ALA A 75 -6.59 -34.51 -34.55
CA ALA A 75 -5.87 -35.77 -34.78
C ALA A 75 -5.54 -35.97 -36.27
N ALA A 76 -6.47 -35.68 -37.18
CA ALA A 76 -6.23 -35.75 -38.62
C ALA A 76 -5.15 -34.76 -39.11
N ALA A 77 -4.99 -33.64 -38.41
CA ALA A 77 -3.92 -32.67 -38.64
C ALA A 77 -2.61 -33.03 -37.92
N GLY A 78 -2.57 -34.13 -37.15
CA GLY A 78 -1.42 -34.52 -36.33
C GLY A 78 -1.15 -33.58 -35.15
N ILE A 79 -2.17 -32.84 -34.69
CA ILE A 79 -2.06 -31.87 -33.60
C ILE A 79 -2.53 -32.53 -32.31
N GLU A 80 -1.63 -32.62 -31.34
CA GLU A 80 -1.97 -33.07 -29.99
C GLU A 80 -2.54 -31.92 -29.16
N PHE A 81 -3.46 -32.26 -28.25
CA PHE A 81 -4.06 -31.30 -27.33
C PHE A 81 -4.35 -31.96 -25.98
N ALA A 82 -4.69 -31.16 -24.97
CA ALA A 82 -5.25 -31.63 -23.70
C ALA A 82 -6.47 -30.81 -23.31
N ALA A 83 -7.58 -31.46 -22.96
CA ALA A 83 -8.75 -30.81 -22.38
C ALA A 83 -8.44 -30.38 -20.94
N LEU A 84 -8.59 -29.08 -20.67
CA LEU A 84 -8.10 -28.45 -19.44
C LEU A 84 -9.13 -28.41 -18.31
N LYS A 85 -10.39 -28.19 -18.67
CA LYS A 85 -11.55 -28.18 -17.76
C LYS A 85 -12.77 -28.67 -18.51
N GLY A 86 -13.94 -28.58 -17.90
CA GLY A 86 -15.15 -29.04 -18.56
C GLY A 86 -15.51 -30.46 -18.16
N LEU A 87 -15.97 -31.23 -19.13
CA LEU A 87 -16.17 -32.67 -19.02
C LEU A 87 -14.92 -33.43 -18.53
N ALA A 88 -13.72 -32.89 -18.76
CA ALA A 88 -12.47 -33.48 -18.27
C ALA A 88 -12.37 -33.51 -16.73
N HIS A 89 -13.08 -32.62 -16.02
CA HIS A 89 -13.10 -32.59 -14.55
C HIS A 89 -14.11 -33.57 -13.93
N CYS A 90 -15.20 -33.90 -14.63
CA CYS A 90 -16.29 -34.71 -14.09
C CYS A 90 -15.84 -36.00 -13.37
N PRO A 91 -14.86 -36.79 -13.87
CA PRO A 91 -14.47 -38.03 -13.21
C PRO A 91 -13.93 -37.89 -11.78
N ASP A 92 -13.24 -36.79 -11.47
CA ASP A 92 -12.56 -36.62 -10.18
C ASP A 92 -13.15 -35.48 -9.31
N PHE A 93 -13.93 -34.55 -9.87
CA PHE A 93 -14.38 -33.33 -9.18
C PHE A 93 -15.86 -33.41 -8.71
N GLY A 94 -16.40 -34.62 -8.53
CA GLY A 94 -17.73 -34.88 -7.96
C GLY A 94 -18.94 -34.42 -8.80
N SER A 95 -18.69 -33.79 -9.95
CA SER A 95 -19.71 -33.28 -10.86
C SER A 95 -20.05 -34.32 -11.91
N LEU A 96 -21.32 -34.65 -12.07
CA LEU A 96 -21.79 -35.47 -13.19
C LEU A 96 -21.87 -34.61 -14.45
N PRO A 97 -21.59 -35.18 -15.65
CA PRO A 97 -21.71 -34.44 -16.92
C PRO A 97 -23.06 -33.73 -17.10
N GLU A 98 -24.15 -34.37 -16.70
CA GLU A 98 -25.53 -33.87 -16.79
C GLU A 98 -25.83 -32.69 -15.85
N ASP A 99 -25.09 -32.56 -14.75
CA ASP A 99 -25.30 -31.52 -13.74
C ASP A 99 -24.27 -30.38 -13.84
N ARG A 100 -23.36 -30.45 -14.82
CA ARG A 100 -22.25 -29.52 -15.01
C ARG A 100 -22.48 -28.64 -16.25
N PRO A 101 -22.96 -27.40 -16.09
CA PRO A 101 -23.09 -26.50 -17.23
C PRO A 101 -21.72 -26.11 -17.79
N GLN A 102 -21.59 -26.13 -19.11
CA GLN A 102 -20.37 -25.75 -19.82
C GLN A 102 -20.70 -24.85 -21.02
N TYR A 103 -19.91 -23.78 -21.15
CA TYR A 103 -20.14 -22.70 -22.13
C TYR A 103 -18.98 -22.53 -23.11
N ASP A 104 -17.83 -23.08 -22.76
CA ASP A 104 -16.56 -23.01 -23.47
C ASP A 104 -15.86 -24.38 -23.46
N ILE A 105 -15.09 -24.66 -24.51
CA ILE A 105 -14.15 -25.78 -24.59
C ILE A 105 -12.74 -25.22 -24.48
N ASP A 106 -12.04 -25.58 -23.42
CA ASP A 106 -10.67 -25.15 -23.16
C ASP A 106 -9.70 -26.27 -23.48
N LEU A 107 -8.92 -26.06 -24.54
CA LEU A 107 -7.88 -26.99 -24.98
C LEU A 107 -6.52 -26.33 -24.82
N TYR A 108 -5.58 -27.02 -24.19
CA TYR A 108 -4.17 -26.68 -24.30
C TYR A 108 -3.59 -27.26 -25.57
N VAL A 109 -2.88 -26.42 -26.32
CA VAL A 109 -2.10 -26.80 -27.49
C VAL A 109 -0.71 -26.18 -27.34
N PRO A 110 0.39 -26.93 -27.59
CA PRO A 110 1.73 -26.36 -27.58
C PRO A 110 1.85 -25.13 -28.49
N SER A 111 2.59 -24.12 -28.04
CA SER A 111 2.72 -22.84 -28.75
C SER A 111 3.15 -22.99 -30.21
N GLU A 112 3.97 -24.00 -30.52
CA GLU A 112 4.48 -24.31 -31.86
C GLU A 112 3.38 -24.74 -32.85
N GLU A 113 2.31 -25.36 -32.33
CA GLU A 113 1.18 -25.88 -33.10
C GLU A 113 -0.03 -24.95 -33.09
N MET A 114 0.05 -23.82 -32.38
CA MET A 114 -1.08 -22.94 -32.10
C MET A 114 -1.72 -22.36 -33.37
N ASP A 115 -0.91 -21.90 -34.34
CA ASP A 115 -1.45 -21.36 -35.59
C ASP A 115 -2.17 -22.45 -36.41
N ARG A 116 -1.59 -23.66 -36.47
CA ARG A 116 -2.21 -24.80 -37.16
C ARG A 116 -3.52 -25.21 -36.49
N ALA A 117 -3.54 -25.25 -35.15
CA ALA A 117 -4.74 -25.58 -34.38
C ALA A 117 -5.83 -24.52 -34.55
N ARG A 118 -5.46 -23.23 -34.55
CA ARG A 118 -6.39 -22.13 -34.84
C ARG A 118 -7.01 -22.34 -36.22
N ASP A 119 -6.20 -22.58 -37.24
CA ASP A 119 -6.69 -22.73 -38.63
C ASP A 119 -7.65 -23.92 -38.78
N VAL A 120 -7.40 -25.03 -38.06
CA VAL A 120 -8.35 -26.16 -37.99
C VAL A 120 -9.70 -25.74 -37.42
N VAL A 121 -9.72 -24.95 -36.34
CA VAL A 121 -10.97 -24.48 -35.74
C VAL A 121 -11.67 -23.44 -36.63
N LEU A 122 -10.92 -22.55 -37.29
CA LEU A 122 -11.46 -21.60 -38.27
C LEU A 122 -12.11 -22.32 -39.45
N ALA A 123 -11.52 -23.41 -39.95
CA ALA A 123 -12.09 -24.24 -41.01
C ALA A 123 -13.43 -24.91 -40.61
N LEU A 124 -13.74 -24.98 -39.31
CA LEU A 124 -15.03 -25.43 -38.78
C LEU A 124 -16.08 -24.31 -38.69
N GLY A 125 -15.81 -23.14 -39.27
CA GLY A 125 -16.71 -21.99 -39.29
C GLY A 125 -16.71 -21.16 -38.01
N TYR A 126 -15.65 -21.27 -37.21
CA TYR A 126 -15.42 -20.39 -36.06
C TYR A 126 -14.68 -19.12 -36.49
N GLU A 127 -14.87 -18.04 -35.74
CA GLU A 127 -14.22 -16.75 -35.95
C GLU A 127 -13.64 -16.23 -34.63
N PRO A 128 -12.49 -15.53 -34.65
CA PRO A 128 -11.90 -14.96 -33.45
C PRO A 128 -12.71 -13.78 -32.91
N LEU A 129 -12.82 -13.70 -31.59
CA LEU A 129 -13.41 -12.55 -30.92
C LEU A 129 -12.41 -11.37 -30.89
N GLU A 130 -12.45 -10.51 -31.92
CA GLU A 130 -11.54 -9.36 -32.09
C GLU A 130 -11.35 -8.49 -30.83
N SER A 131 -12.39 -8.38 -29.99
CA SER A 131 -12.34 -7.57 -28.76
C SER A 131 -11.33 -8.08 -27.71
N MET A 132 -10.84 -9.32 -27.85
CA MET A 132 -9.87 -9.93 -26.94
C MET A 132 -8.41 -9.85 -27.42
N GLU A 133 -8.14 -9.47 -28.67
CA GLU A 133 -6.77 -9.43 -29.23
C GLU A 133 -5.80 -8.54 -28.45
N SER A 134 -6.32 -7.50 -27.80
CA SER A 134 -5.50 -6.57 -27.02
C SER A 134 -5.29 -6.97 -25.57
N SER A 135 -5.98 -8.01 -25.05
CA SER A 135 -5.94 -8.41 -23.65
C SER A 135 -4.87 -9.47 -23.37
N PRO A 136 -4.11 -9.40 -22.27
CA PRO A 136 -3.10 -10.40 -21.97
C PRO A 136 -3.82 -11.61 -21.38
N THR A 137 -3.99 -12.66 -22.19
CA THR A 137 -4.67 -13.91 -21.85
C THR A 137 -3.72 -15.09 -21.93
N ASP A 138 -4.18 -16.27 -21.50
CA ASP A 138 -3.44 -17.54 -21.56
C ASP A 138 -3.76 -18.36 -22.82
N HIS A 139 -4.67 -17.82 -23.61
CA HIS A 139 -5.21 -18.36 -24.83
C HIS A 139 -5.27 -17.27 -25.89
N ILE A 140 -5.34 -17.70 -27.15
CA ILE A 140 -5.68 -16.82 -28.25
C ILE A 140 -7.11 -16.26 -28.06
N PRO A 141 -7.51 -15.19 -28.78
CA PRO A 141 -8.89 -14.71 -28.74
C PRO A 141 -9.89 -15.87 -28.89
N ALA A 142 -10.87 -15.93 -27.99
CA ALA A 142 -11.86 -17.01 -27.98
C ALA A 142 -12.51 -17.15 -29.36
N LEU A 143 -12.59 -18.37 -29.85
CA LEU A 143 -13.14 -18.69 -31.16
C LEU A 143 -14.63 -19.00 -30.98
N ILE A 144 -15.49 -18.32 -31.72
CA ILE A 144 -16.95 -18.45 -31.63
C ILE A 144 -17.59 -18.68 -32.99
N ARG A 145 -18.76 -19.34 -33.02
CA ARG A 145 -19.59 -19.40 -34.22
C ARG A 145 -20.61 -18.26 -34.20
N LYS A 146 -20.62 -17.43 -35.25
CA LYS A 146 -21.60 -16.35 -35.42
C LYS A 146 -22.92 -16.91 -35.99
N THR A 147 -23.78 -17.43 -35.12
CA THR A 147 -25.07 -18.05 -35.50
C THR A 147 -26.23 -17.05 -35.62
N GLY A 148 -26.02 -15.79 -35.24
CA GLY A 148 -27.10 -14.81 -35.08
C GLY A 148 -27.85 -14.91 -33.74
N TRP A 149 -27.41 -15.78 -32.83
CA TRP A 149 -28.02 -15.92 -31.50
C TRP A 149 -27.91 -14.62 -30.68
N GLU A 150 -28.97 -14.33 -29.92
CA GLU A 150 -29.06 -13.16 -29.05
C GLU A 150 -29.50 -13.61 -27.64
N TRP A 151 -29.00 -12.92 -26.60
CA TRP A 151 -29.33 -13.23 -25.22
C TRP A 151 -30.83 -13.00 -24.93
N ARG A 152 -31.54 -14.06 -24.54
CA ARG A 152 -32.97 -14.06 -24.22
C ARG A 152 -33.29 -14.21 -22.73
N GLY A 153 -32.27 -14.23 -21.87
CA GLY A 153 -32.44 -14.37 -20.41
C GLY A 153 -32.36 -15.81 -19.88
N ASP A 154 -32.15 -16.79 -20.75
CA ASP A 154 -31.92 -18.19 -20.36
C ASP A 154 -30.43 -18.54 -20.50
N ILE A 155 -29.78 -18.85 -19.37
CA ILE A 155 -28.37 -19.26 -19.36
C ILE A 155 -28.19 -20.70 -19.83
N PHE A 156 -29.25 -21.51 -19.79
CA PHE A 156 -29.24 -22.91 -20.24
C PHE A 156 -29.73 -23.07 -21.68
N ASP A 157 -29.98 -21.97 -22.43
CA ASP A 157 -30.48 -21.99 -23.80
C ASP A 157 -29.68 -22.98 -24.68
N PRO A 158 -30.31 -24.06 -25.21
CA PRO A 158 -29.66 -25.03 -26.08
C PRO A 158 -29.06 -24.42 -27.35
N GLU A 159 -29.61 -23.31 -27.84
CA GLU A 159 -29.15 -22.63 -29.06
C GLU A 159 -27.95 -21.72 -28.83
N MET A 160 -27.58 -21.46 -27.55
CA MET A 160 -26.45 -20.58 -27.23
C MET A 160 -25.12 -21.20 -27.71
N PRO A 161 -24.37 -20.52 -28.61
CA PRO A 161 -23.15 -21.09 -29.20
C PRO A 161 -22.04 -21.35 -28.19
N LEU A 162 -21.38 -22.50 -28.31
CA LEU A 162 -20.21 -22.86 -27.52
C LEU A 162 -18.94 -22.20 -28.09
N ALA A 163 -18.15 -21.59 -27.22
CA ALA A 163 -16.84 -21.05 -27.58
C ALA A 163 -15.74 -22.13 -27.52
N VAL A 164 -14.69 -21.95 -28.29
CA VAL A 164 -13.46 -22.76 -28.22
C VAL A 164 -12.30 -21.84 -27.85
N GLU A 165 -11.63 -22.17 -26.75
CA GLU A 165 -10.46 -21.44 -26.25
C GLU A 165 -9.22 -22.34 -26.39
N LEU A 166 -8.25 -21.89 -27.20
CA LEU A 166 -6.97 -22.57 -27.38
C LEU A 166 -5.90 -21.89 -26.52
N HIS A 167 -5.56 -22.54 -25.41
CA HIS A 167 -4.56 -22.10 -24.42
C HIS A 167 -3.15 -22.51 -24.87
N PHE A 168 -2.20 -21.59 -24.74
CA PHE A 168 -0.77 -21.82 -25.03
C PHE A 168 0.09 -21.90 -23.78
N GLN A 169 -0.47 -21.58 -22.60
CA GLN A 169 0.20 -21.62 -21.31
C GLN A 169 -0.81 -21.95 -20.21
N PHE A 170 -0.35 -22.57 -19.11
CA PHE A 170 -1.22 -22.90 -17.97
C PHE A 170 -1.40 -21.75 -16.98
N TRP A 171 -0.45 -20.81 -16.93
CA TRP A 171 -0.46 -19.70 -15.99
C TRP A 171 0.27 -18.45 -16.49
N ASN A 172 -0.34 -17.27 -16.31
CA ASN A 172 0.25 -15.99 -16.70
C ASN A 172 1.10 -15.35 -15.59
N GLU A 173 2.36 -15.74 -15.44
CA GLU A 173 3.23 -15.12 -14.42
C GLU A 173 3.41 -13.61 -14.63
N ARG A 174 3.40 -13.13 -15.88
CA ARG A 174 3.61 -11.71 -16.20
C ARG A 174 2.41 -10.85 -15.83
N LEU A 175 1.21 -11.38 -16.03
CA LEU A 175 -0.02 -10.72 -15.63
C LEU A 175 -0.17 -10.80 -14.12
N GLU A 176 -0.18 -11.99 -13.52
CA GLU A 176 -0.49 -12.11 -12.09
C GLU A 176 0.67 -11.77 -11.16
N ARG A 177 1.91 -11.66 -11.67
CA ARG A 177 3.11 -11.38 -10.87
C ARG A 177 3.36 -12.42 -9.76
N LEU A 178 2.73 -13.58 -9.89
CA LEU A 178 2.88 -14.73 -9.03
C LEU A 178 3.51 -15.83 -9.88
N ARG A 179 4.60 -16.41 -9.38
CA ARG A 179 5.28 -17.51 -10.07
C ARG A 179 4.58 -18.82 -9.78
N ALA A 180 4.48 -19.68 -10.77
CA ALA A 180 3.94 -21.03 -10.66
C ALA A 180 4.92 -22.02 -11.32
N PRO A 181 6.12 -22.22 -10.74
CA PRO A 181 7.14 -23.04 -11.36
C PRO A 181 6.70 -24.51 -11.44
N GLY A 182 6.93 -25.13 -12.60
CA GLY A 182 6.61 -26.53 -12.88
C GLY A 182 5.29 -26.76 -13.62
N VAL A 183 4.45 -25.74 -13.83
CA VAL A 183 3.16 -25.90 -14.53
C VAL A 183 3.29 -26.36 -15.98
N GLU A 184 4.42 -26.08 -16.64
CA GLU A 184 4.67 -26.55 -18.02
C GLU A 184 4.82 -28.08 -18.10
N GLU A 185 5.20 -28.74 -17.00
CA GLU A 185 5.31 -30.19 -16.94
C GLU A 185 3.94 -30.90 -16.92
N PHE A 186 2.85 -30.15 -16.70
CA PHE A 186 1.48 -30.69 -16.79
C PHE A 186 1.22 -31.31 -18.16
N TRP A 187 1.81 -30.71 -19.22
CA TRP A 187 1.69 -31.21 -20.59
C TRP A 187 2.31 -32.60 -20.78
N SER A 188 3.50 -32.84 -20.22
CA SER A 188 4.22 -34.11 -20.39
C SER A 188 3.57 -35.25 -19.60
N ARG A 189 2.87 -34.92 -18.51
CA ARG A 189 2.14 -35.87 -17.66
C ARG A 189 0.66 -36.07 -18.03
N ARG A 190 0.22 -35.55 -19.18
CA ARG A 190 -1.17 -35.73 -19.64
C ARG A 190 -1.53 -37.22 -19.79
N VAL A 191 -2.78 -37.54 -19.49
CA VAL A 191 -3.34 -38.89 -19.55
C VAL A 191 -4.62 -38.91 -20.38
N THR A 192 -4.91 -40.04 -21.04
CA THR A 192 -6.19 -40.22 -21.71
C THR A 192 -7.22 -40.73 -20.73
N ARG A 193 -8.36 -40.06 -20.62
CA ARG A 193 -9.46 -40.43 -19.73
C ARG A 193 -10.76 -40.59 -20.49
N GLU A 194 -11.63 -41.45 -19.98
CA GLU A 194 -12.99 -41.60 -20.48
C GLU A 194 -13.94 -40.75 -19.62
N THR A 195 -14.69 -39.86 -20.26
CA THR A 195 -15.68 -38.99 -19.59
C THR A 195 -16.84 -38.75 -20.53
N ALA A 196 -18.08 -38.90 -20.04
CA ALA A 196 -19.29 -38.78 -20.84
C ALA A 196 -19.19 -39.54 -22.19
N GLY A 197 -18.70 -40.79 -22.18
CA GLY A 197 -18.52 -41.61 -23.40
C GLY A 197 -17.53 -41.05 -24.43
N LEU A 198 -16.64 -40.14 -24.04
CA LEU A 198 -15.56 -39.59 -24.86
C LEU A 198 -14.21 -40.01 -24.29
N ARG A 199 -13.27 -40.42 -25.14
CA ARG A 199 -11.87 -40.61 -24.76
C ARG A 199 -11.09 -39.34 -25.09
N LEU A 200 -10.73 -38.58 -24.06
CA LEU A 200 -10.08 -37.27 -24.19
C LEU A 200 -8.70 -37.29 -23.51
N PRO A 201 -7.66 -36.75 -24.16
CA PRO A 201 -6.44 -36.38 -23.45
C PRO A 201 -6.75 -35.26 -22.45
N SER A 202 -6.27 -35.41 -21.23
CA SER A 202 -6.55 -34.51 -20.09
C SER A 202 -5.36 -34.51 -19.14
N LEU A 203 -5.36 -33.63 -18.14
CA LEU A 203 -4.29 -33.59 -17.16
C LEU A 203 -4.30 -34.81 -16.22
N SER A 204 -3.13 -35.17 -15.69
CA SER A 204 -3.02 -36.16 -14.60
C SER A 204 -3.84 -35.67 -13.39
N ARG A 205 -4.21 -36.56 -12.46
CA ARG A 205 -5.08 -36.16 -11.34
C ARG A 205 -4.46 -35.02 -10.49
N PRO A 206 -3.17 -35.06 -10.10
CA PRO A 206 -2.55 -33.94 -9.38
C PRO A 206 -2.52 -32.64 -10.21
N ASP A 207 -2.13 -32.73 -11.48
CA ASP A 207 -2.01 -31.56 -12.36
C ASP A 207 -3.40 -30.95 -12.69
N ALA A 208 -4.45 -31.78 -12.76
CA ALA A 208 -5.83 -31.33 -12.92
C ALA A 208 -6.31 -30.51 -11.70
N LEU A 209 -6.01 -30.97 -10.48
CA LEU A 209 -6.27 -30.19 -9.26
C LEU A 209 -5.46 -28.89 -9.25
N GLY A 210 -4.19 -28.95 -9.65
CA GLY A 210 -3.32 -27.78 -9.74
C GLY A 210 -3.87 -26.74 -10.72
N TYR A 211 -4.19 -27.15 -11.95
CA TYR A 211 -4.79 -26.27 -12.95
C TYR A 211 -6.15 -25.72 -12.52
N ALA A 212 -7.04 -26.55 -11.96
CA ALA A 212 -8.34 -26.10 -11.46
C ALA A 212 -8.18 -25.03 -10.35
N SER A 213 -7.21 -25.21 -9.46
CA SER A 213 -6.90 -24.27 -8.38
C SER A 213 -6.33 -22.95 -8.90
N LEU A 214 -5.41 -23.00 -9.86
CA LEU A 214 -4.89 -21.82 -10.54
C LEU A 214 -5.99 -21.09 -11.32
N HIS A 215 -6.87 -21.82 -12.00
CA HIS A 215 -8.02 -21.27 -12.71
C HIS A 215 -8.96 -20.51 -11.75
N VAL A 216 -9.31 -21.13 -10.61
CA VAL A 216 -10.08 -20.46 -9.53
C VAL A 216 -9.35 -19.20 -9.07
N LEU A 217 -8.07 -19.31 -8.72
CA LEU A 217 -7.29 -18.19 -8.21
C LEU A 217 -7.26 -17.03 -9.21
N ARG A 218 -6.98 -17.31 -10.49
CA ARG A 218 -6.97 -16.31 -11.58
C ARG A 218 -8.29 -15.54 -11.62
N HIS A 219 -9.42 -16.24 -11.69
CA HIS A 219 -10.73 -15.59 -11.77
C HIS A 219 -11.06 -14.79 -10.50
N ILE A 220 -10.73 -15.30 -9.32
CA ILE A 220 -10.90 -14.57 -8.05
C ILE A 220 -10.04 -13.31 -8.05
N LEU A 221 -8.74 -13.39 -8.32
CA LEU A 221 -7.83 -12.24 -8.33
C LEU A 221 -8.21 -11.19 -9.38
N GLN A 222 -8.89 -11.60 -10.47
CA GLN A 222 -9.39 -10.70 -11.49
C GLN A 222 -10.78 -10.11 -11.18
N GLY A 223 -11.47 -10.58 -10.12
CA GLY A 223 -12.82 -10.14 -9.74
C GLY A 223 -13.93 -10.72 -10.64
N SER A 224 -13.69 -11.92 -11.19
CA SER A 224 -14.62 -12.67 -12.06
C SER A 224 -14.86 -14.10 -11.57
N GLY A 225 -14.52 -14.40 -10.31
CA GLY A 225 -14.67 -15.72 -9.70
C GLY A 225 -16.12 -16.21 -9.73
N ARG A 226 -16.31 -17.43 -10.24
CA ARG A 226 -17.60 -18.13 -10.19
C ARG A 226 -17.59 -19.14 -9.04
N PRO A 227 -18.55 -19.08 -8.10
CA PRO A 227 -18.66 -20.04 -7.02
C PRO A 227 -18.66 -21.51 -7.46
N PHE A 228 -19.20 -21.85 -8.64
CA PHE A 228 -19.16 -23.21 -9.16
C PHE A 228 -17.75 -23.79 -9.31
N HIS A 229 -16.76 -23.02 -9.77
CA HIS A 229 -15.38 -23.53 -9.88
C HIS A 229 -14.78 -23.84 -8.51
N VAL A 230 -15.12 -23.04 -7.49
CA VAL A 230 -14.72 -23.29 -6.10
C VAL A 230 -15.44 -24.50 -5.53
N TYR A 231 -16.70 -24.72 -5.92
CA TYR A 231 -17.47 -25.91 -5.58
C TYR A 231 -16.82 -27.18 -6.13
N GLU A 232 -16.38 -27.20 -7.40
CA GLU A 232 -15.69 -28.36 -7.98
C GLU A 232 -14.43 -28.71 -7.20
N VAL A 233 -13.60 -27.72 -6.86
CA VAL A 233 -12.41 -27.93 -6.01
C VAL A 233 -12.83 -28.46 -4.63
N ALA A 234 -13.88 -27.93 -4.02
CA ALA A 234 -14.40 -28.43 -2.75
C ALA A 234 -14.83 -29.90 -2.81
N CYS A 235 -15.51 -30.30 -3.88
CA CYS A 235 -15.89 -31.69 -4.12
C CYS A 235 -14.67 -32.59 -4.18
N PHE A 236 -13.65 -32.20 -4.97
CA PHE A 236 -12.41 -32.95 -5.12
C PHE A 236 -11.71 -33.13 -3.78
N LEU A 237 -11.59 -32.04 -2.99
CA LEU A 237 -10.93 -32.07 -1.69
C LEU A 237 -11.64 -33.01 -0.71
N ASP A 238 -12.97 -32.95 -0.64
CA ASP A 238 -13.72 -33.79 0.30
C ASP A 238 -13.67 -35.28 -0.10
N SER A 239 -13.75 -35.60 -1.40
CA SER A 239 -13.73 -36.98 -1.88
C SER A 239 -12.35 -37.65 -1.75
N HIS A 240 -11.27 -36.86 -1.73
CA HIS A 240 -9.89 -37.35 -1.59
C HIS A 240 -9.26 -37.01 -0.23
N ALA A 241 -10.06 -36.64 0.78
CA ALA A 241 -9.57 -36.21 2.08
C ALA A 241 -8.68 -37.26 2.78
N VAL A 242 -8.97 -38.55 2.56
CA VAL A 242 -8.26 -39.70 3.17
C VAL A 242 -7.26 -40.38 2.22
N ASP A 243 -7.07 -39.85 1.00
CA ASP A 243 -6.19 -40.44 -0.02
C ASP A 243 -4.73 -40.00 0.18
N SER A 244 -4.02 -40.69 1.06
CA SER A 244 -2.62 -40.34 1.39
C SER A 244 -1.66 -40.50 0.21
N GLU A 245 -1.94 -41.44 -0.71
CA GLU A 245 -1.09 -41.69 -1.88
C GLU A 245 -1.19 -40.50 -2.85
N PHE A 246 -2.41 -40.04 -3.13
CA PHE A 246 -2.64 -38.84 -3.93
C PHE A 246 -1.92 -37.62 -3.35
N TRP A 247 -2.08 -37.38 -2.04
CA TRP A 247 -1.49 -36.21 -1.41
C TRP A 247 0.05 -36.25 -1.37
N SER A 248 0.67 -37.44 -1.29
CA SER A 248 2.11 -37.59 -1.44
C SER A 248 2.56 -37.25 -2.86
N ALA A 249 1.91 -37.83 -3.86
CA ALA A 249 2.21 -37.57 -5.26
C ALA A 249 2.04 -36.08 -5.63
N TRP A 250 0.95 -35.45 -5.16
CA TRP A 250 0.72 -34.02 -5.32
C TRP A 250 1.84 -33.16 -4.70
N ARG A 251 2.26 -33.49 -3.48
CA ARG A 251 3.34 -32.76 -2.78
C ARG A 251 4.69 -32.92 -3.48
N GLU A 252 4.97 -34.09 -4.04
CA GLU A 252 6.21 -34.39 -4.76
C GLU A 252 6.28 -33.72 -6.14
N LEU A 253 5.16 -33.72 -6.88
CA LEU A 253 5.11 -33.18 -8.24
C LEU A 253 5.06 -31.65 -8.29
N HIS A 254 4.42 -30.99 -7.31
CA HIS A 254 4.20 -29.55 -7.34
C HIS A 254 5.21 -28.83 -6.45
N SER A 255 5.81 -27.74 -6.96
CA SER A 255 6.74 -26.89 -6.21
C SER A 255 6.09 -26.21 -4.99
N ALA A 256 6.87 -25.77 -4.00
CA ALA A 256 6.33 -25.10 -2.82
C ALA A 256 5.57 -23.81 -3.18
N GLU A 257 6.04 -23.06 -4.19
CA GLU A 257 5.40 -21.86 -4.71
C GLU A 257 4.05 -22.19 -5.39
N LEU A 258 4.00 -23.24 -6.20
CA LEU A 258 2.76 -23.69 -6.83
C LEU A 258 1.76 -24.16 -5.78
N ARG A 259 2.17 -25.02 -4.83
CA ARG A 259 1.32 -25.49 -3.73
C ARG A 259 0.80 -24.34 -2.86
N ARG A 260 1.59 -23.27 -2.67
CA ARG A 260 1.14 -22.04 -1.98
C ARG A 260 -0.03 -21.38 -2.72
N LEU A 261 0.01 -21.31 -4.06
CA LEU A 261 -1.09 -20.76 -4.86
C LEU A 261 -2.33 -21.65 -4.81
N GLU A 262 -2.15 -22.96 -4.93
CA GLU A 262 -3.24 -23.93 -4.86
C GLU A 262 -3.93 -23.93 -3.49
N SER A 263 -3.15 -23.81 -2.42
CA SER A 263 -3.65 -23.71 -1.04
C SER A 263 -4.59 -22.52 -0.81
N VAL A 264 -4.46 -21.43 -1.60
CA VAL A 264 -5.42 -20.32 -1.56
C VAL A 264 -6.78 -20.76 -2.09
N ALA A 265 -6.82 -21.51 -3.19
CA ALA A 265 -8.05 -22.07 -3.75
C ALA A 265 -8.65 -23.13 -2.80
N PHE A 266 -7.81 -23.98 -2.19
CA PHE A 266 -8.27 -24.94 -1.19
C PHE A 266 -8.91 -24.25 0.01
N ARG A 267 -8.30 -23.17 0.49
CA ARG A 267 -8.85 -22.40 1.61
C ARG A 267 -10.19 -21.76 1.23
N LEU A 268 -10.32 -21.20 0.03
CA LEU A 268 -11.61 -20.69 -0.48
C LEU A 268 -12.67 -21.80 -0.53
N ALA A 269 -12.32 -22.98 -1.02
CA ALA A 269 -13.22 -24.14 -1.07
C ALA A 269 -13.71 -24.56 0.33
N CYS A 270 -12.80 -24.63 1.31
CA CYS A 270 -13.15 -24.92 2.71
C CYS A 270 -14.06 -23.85 3.32
N GLU A 271 -13.76 -22.56 3.10
CA GLU A 271 -14.55 -21.46 3.67
C GLU A 271 -15.93 -21.32 3.03
N TRP A 272 -16.06 -21.60 1.73
CA TRP A 272 -17.32 -21.41 0.99
C TRP A 272 -18.26 -22.61 1.08
N PHE A 273 -17.70 -23.82 1.10
CA PHE A 273 -18.49 -25.07 1.01
C PHE A 273 -18.26 -26.04 2.17
N GLY A 274 -17.35 -25.75 3.09
CA GLY A 274 -17.10 -26.61 4.26
C GLY A 274 -16.68 -28.03 3.86
N CYS A 275 -15.78 -28.16 2.88
CA CYS A 275 -15.15 -29.43 2.54
C CYS A 275 -14.03 -29.77 3.53
N ARG A 276 -13.70 -31.05 3.66
CA ARG A 276 -12.58 -31.53 4.47
C ARG A 276 -11.36 -31.73 3.57
N PRO A 277 -10.29 -30.92 3.71
CA PRO A 277 -9.06 -31.16 2.97
C PRO A 277 -8.29 -32.33 3.58
N GLY A 278 -7.43 -32.99 2.80
CA GLY A 278 -6.47 -33.94 3.35
C GLY A 278 -5.44 -33.28 4.26
N SER A 279 -4.82 -34.04 5.16
CA SER A 279 -3.87 -33.52 6.17
C SER A 279 -2.71 -32.73 5.55
N VAL A 280 -2.20 -33.20 4.42
CA VAL A 280 -1.14 -32.55 3.64
C VAL A 280 -1.56 -31.19 3.09
N ALA A 281 -2.78 -31.09 2.54
CA ALA A 281 -3.33 -29.84 2.05
C ALA A 281 -3.63 -28.87 3.19
N GLN A 282 -4.17 -29.38 4.31
CA GLN A 282 -4.41 -28.59 5.52
C GLN A 282 -3.13 -27.94 6.04
N GLU A 283 -2.03 -28.70 6.10
CA GLU A 283 -0.72 -28.19 6.51
C GLU A 283 -0.22 -27.07 5.58
N GLU A 284 -0.34 -27.22 4.26
CA GLU A 284 0.07 -26.19 3.30
C GLU A 284 -0.83 -24.93 3.38
N MET A 285 -2.14 -25.09 3.66
CA MET A 285 -3.02 -23.96 3.93
C MET A 285 -2.63 -23.19 5.20
N GLU A 286 -2.20 -23.88 6.26
CA GLU A 286 -1.74 -23.24 7.51
C GLU A 286 -0.44 -22.48 7.31
N ARG A 287 0.41 -22.93 6.38
CA ARG A 287 1.67 -22.28 5.98
C ARG A 287 1.49 -21.05 5.10
N LEU A 288 0.26 -20.69 4.70
CA LEU A 288 0.01 -19.45 3.96
C LEU A 288 0.54 -18.22 4.74
N PRO A 289 1.01 -17.17 4.04
CA PRO A 289 1.55 -15.98 4.69
C PRO A 289 0.58 -15.39 5.71
N ALA A 290 1.09 -14.87 6.83
CA ALA A 290 0.27 -14.29 7.89
C ALA A 290 -0.69 -13.18 7.38
N ALA A 291 -0.25 -12.40 6.38
CA ALA A 291 -1.08 -11.38 5.75
C ALA A 291 -2.24 -11.97 4.93
N THR A 292 -2.04 -13.14 4.31
CA THR A 292 -3.06 -13.93 3.60
C THR A 292 -4.03 -14.56 4.60
N GLN A 293 -3.53 -15.14 5.69
CA GLN A 293 -4.38 -15.68 6.78
C GLN A 293 -5.30 -14.59 7.36
N ALA A 294 -4.74 -13.41 7.67
CA ALA A 294 -5.51 -12.27 8.17
C ALA A 294 -6.57 -11.76 7.17
N TRP A 295 -6.34 -11.96 5.87
CA TRP A 295 -7.33 -11.68 4.85
C TRP A 295 -8.49 -12.67 4.91
N PHE A 296 -8.21 -13.97 4.96
CA PHE A 296 -9.25 -15.02 5.05
C PHE A 296 -10.14 -14.82 6.29
N GLU A 297 -9.56 -14.53 7.45
CA GLU A 297 -10.29 -14.26 8.69
C GLU A 297 -11.31 -13.11 8.61
N LYS A 298 -11.26 -12.26 7.58
CA LYS A 298 -12.15 -11.09 7.45
C LYS A 298 -12.93 -11.04 6.16
N PHE A 299 -12.37 -11.54 5.07
CA PHE A 299 -12.85 -11.29 3.72
C PHE A 299 -13.04 -12.57 2.90
N ALA A 300 -12.90 -13.76 3.50
CA ALA A 300 -12.98 -15.05 2.78
C ALA A 300 -14.20 -15.15 1.85
N THR A 301 -15.39 -14.72 2.30
CA THR A 301 -16.64 -14.79 1.54
C THR A 301 -16.89 -13.57 0.63
N SER A 302 -16.06 -12.53 0.73
CA SER A 302 -16.24 -11.30 -0.04
C SER A 302 -16.23 -11.52 -1.56
N PRO A 303 -15.37 -12.38 -2.15
CA PRO A 303 -15.40 -12.61 -3.59
C PRO A 303 -16.68 -13.31 -4.07
N ALA A 304 -17.32 -14.14 -3.24
CA ALA A 304 -18.61 -14.75 -3.56
C ALA A 304 -19.76 -13.74 -3.45
N ALA A 305 -19.68 -12.80 -2.49
CA ALA A 305 -20.70 -11.80 -2.23
C ALA A 305 -20.60 -10.53 -3.11
N TRP A 306 -19.70 -10.53 -4.10
CA TRP A 306 -19.49 -9.44 -5.06
C TRP A 306 -20.79 -8.83 -5.64
N PRO A 307 -21.81 -9.63 -6.05
CA PRO A 307 -23.03 -9.10 -6.64
C PRO A 307 -23.82 -8.20 -5.68
N PHE A 308 -23.70 -8.44 -4.37
CA PHE A 308 -24.41 -7.72 -3.32
C PHE A 308 -23.63 -6.50 -2.83
N HIS A 309 -22.29 -6.57 -2.85
CA HIS A 309 -21.42 -5.54 -2.30
C HIS A 309 -20.24 -5.24 -3.24
N PRO A 310 -20.27 -4.11 -3.98
CA PRO A 310 -19.20 -3.77 -4.93
C PRO A 310 -17.93 -3.35 -4.17
N ARG A 311 -17.07 -4.31 -3.84
CA ARG A 311 -15.77 -4.11 -3.21
C ARG A 311 -14.72 -4.97 -3.90
N LYS A 312 -13.48 -4.47 -3.98
CA LYS A 312 -12.34 -5.19 -4.56
C LYS A 312 -11.46 -5.77 -3.45
N ASP A 313 -12.06 -6.49 -2.50
CA ASP A 313 -11.35 -7.01 -1.33
C ASP A 313 -10.29 -8.05 -1.73
N GLU A 314 -10.49 -8.73 -2.86
CA GLU A 314 -9.56 -9.67 -3.48
C GLU A 314 -8.27 -9.01 -4.01
N LEU A 315 -8.21 -7.67 -4.11
CA LEU A 315 -6.95 -6.97 -4.32
C LEU A 315 -5.98 -7.20 -3.15
N TRP A 316 -6.46 -7.19 -1.91
CA TRP A 316 -5.61 -7.34 -0.73
C TRP A 316 -5.07 -8.76 -0.60
N LEU A 317 -5.85 -9.76 -1.03
CA LEU A 317 -5.38 -11.14 -1.20
C LEU A 317 -4.24 -11.22 -2.22
N HIS A 318 -4.39 -10.54 -3.37
CA HIS A 318 -3.32 -10.51 -4.37
C HIS A 318 -2.04 -9.90 -3.79
N LEU A 319 -2.14 -8.74 -3.15
CA LEU A 319 -0.98 -8.05 -2.59
C LEU A 319 -0.33 -8.84 -1.45
N SER A 320 -1.09 -9.65 -0.70
CA SER A 320 -0.54 -10.48 0.38
C SER A 320 0.26 -11.69 -0.13
N LEU A 321 0.08 -12.06 -1.40
CA LEU A 321 0.82 -13.15 -2.05
C LEU A 321 2.09 -12.68 -2.75
N LEU A 322 2.29 -11.37 -2.93
CA LEU A 322 3.43 -10.79 -3.64
C LEU A 322 4.59 -10.48 -2.69
N ASP A 323 5.80 -10.89 -3.09
CA ASP A 323 7.01 -10.63 -2.30
C ASP A 323 7.71 -9.30 -2.68
N SER A 324 7.35 -8.72 -3.83
CA SER A 324 7.99 -7.53 -4.42
C SER A 324 7.09 -6.29 -4.34
N PRO A 325 7.55 -5.18 -3.74
CA PRO A 325 6.79 -3.92 -3.70
C PRO A 325 6.50 -3.34 -5.08
N ARG A 326 7.39 -3.58 -6.06
CA ARG A 326 7.20 -3.11 -7.45
C ARG A 326 6.05 -3.85 -8.12
N ASP A 327 5.96 -5.16 -7.90
CA ASP A 327 4.89 -5.97 -8.46
C ASP A 327 3.56 -5.69 -7.75
N ALA A 328 3.59 -5.49 -6.43
CA ALA A 328 2.43 -5.04 -5.65
C ALA A 328 1.86 -3.72 -6.20
N TRP A 329 2.72 -2.74 -6.47
CA TRP A 329 2.29 -1.48 -7.08
C TRP A 329 1.73 -1.67 -8.50
N SER A 330 2.37 -2.50 -9.32
CA SER A 330 1.89 -2.80 -10.68
C SER A 330 0.48 -3.38 -10.68
N VAL A 331 0.23 -4.36 -9.82
CA VAL A 331 -1.09 -5.00 -9.63
C VAL A 331 -2.11 -4.00 -9.09
N ALA A 332 -1.76 -3.25 -8.03
CA ALA A 332 -2.66 -2.25 -7.44
C ALA A 332 -3.06 -1.17 -8.46
N ARG A 333 -2.10 -0.65 -9.22
CA ARG A 333 -2.36 0.33 -10.28
C ARG A 333 -3.29 -0.24 -11.35
N ARG A 334 -3.02 -1.45 -11.86
CA ARG A 334 -3.87 -2.10 -12.87
C ARG A 334 -5.32 -2.29 -12.40
N ARG A 335 -5.49 -2.70 -11.14
CA ARG A 335 -6.81 -3.05 -10.58
C ARG A 335 -7.61 -1.83 -10.14
N LEU A 336 -6.96 -0.77 -9.65
CA LEU A 336 -7.64 0.46 -9.22
C LEU A 336 -7.87 1.45 -10.37
N LEU A 337 -6.95 1.50 -11.33
CA LEU A 337 -7.00 2.40 -12.48
C LEU A 337 -6.92 1.57 -13.79
N PRO A 338 -8.02 0.92 -14.21
CA PRO A 338 -8.03 0.12 -15.43
C PRO A 338 -7.76 1.02 -16.64
N GLY A 339 -6.59 0.86 -17.25
CA GLY A 339 -6.14 1.65 -18.40
C GLY A 339 -6.68 1.17 -19.76
N ARG A 340 -7.59 0.20 -19.77
CA ARG A 340 -8.18 -0.39 -20.99
C ARG A 340 -9.69 -0.39 -20.90
N LEU A 341 -10.34 -0.06 -22.02
CA LEU A 341 -11.79 -0.14 -22.15
C LEU A 341 -12.23 -1.61 -22.13
N PRO A 342 -13.43 -1.92 -21.61
CA PRO A 342 -13.97 -3.27 -21.67
C PRO A 342 -14.19 -3.73 -23.13
N GLY A 343 -14.14 -5.04 -23.34
CA GLY A 343 -14.45 -5.69 -24.61
C GLY A 343 -15.91 -5.51 -25.04
N GLN A 344 -16.26 -6.02 -26.23
CA GLN A 344 -17.63 -5.92 -26.75
C GLN A 344 -18.58 -6.78 -25.92
N VAL A 345 -19.79 -6.28 -25.64
CA VAL A 345 -20.78 -6.95 -24.76
C VAL A 345 -22.04 -7.35 -25.53
N ASP A 346 -22.18 -6.91 -26.78
CA ASP A 346 -23.41 -7.10 -27.55
C ASP A 346 -23.11 -7.41 -29.03
N ALA A 347 -24.04 -8.14 -29.66
CA ALA A 347 -23.95 -8.59 -31.05
C ALA A 347 -22.68 -9.43 -31.37
N ILE A 348 -22.17 -10.15 -30.38
CA ILE A 348 -20.96 -10.99 -30.50
C ILE A 348 -21.18 -12.13 -31.51
N TYR A 349 -22.37 -12.72 -31.51
CA TYR A 349 -22.73 -13.85 -32.36
C TYR A 349 -23.39 -13.44 -33.68
N ILE A 350 -23.54 -12.14 -33.98
CA ILE A 350 -24.19 -11.65 -35.20
C ILE A 350 -23.16 -11.53 -36.33
N PRO A 351 -23.36 -12.21 -37.49
CA PRO A 351 -22.49 -12.06 -38.66
C PRO A 351 -22.42 -10.61 -39.15
N HIS A 352 -21.25 -10.18 -39.67
CA HIS A 352 -21.07 -8.80 -40.18
C HIS A 352 -22.03 -8.45 -41.32
N ARG A 353 -22.44 -9.44 -42.13
CA ARG A 353 -23.42 -9.30 -43.21
C ARG A 353 -24.82 -8.91 -42.74
N ASP A 354 -25.19 -9.28 -41.50
CA ASP A 354 -26.52 -9.05 -40.92
C ASP A 354 -26.55 -7.77 -40.06
N MET A 355 -25.45 -7.00 -40.08
CA MET A 355 -25.24 -5.82 -39.24
C MET A 355 -25.73 -4.54 -39.93
N SER A 356 -27.03 -4.28 -39.85
CA SER A 356 -27.66 -3.04 -40.35
C SER A 356 -27.16 -1.79 -39.62
N TRP A 357 -27.32 -0.60 -40.22
CA TRP A 357 -26.88 0.67 -39.62
C TRP A 357 -27.55 0.95 -38.26
N SER A 358 -28.84 0.68 -38.13
CA SER A 358 -29.58 0.81 -36.87
C SER A 358 -29.03 -0.12 -35.77
N ARG A 359 -28.66 -1.36 -36.13
CA ARG A 359 -28.03 -2.32 -35.21
C ARG A 359 -26.63 -1.88 -34.79
N ARG A 360 -25.83 -1.30 -35.68
CA ARG A 360 -24.51 -0.73 -35.34
C ARG A 360 -24.64 0.44 -34.36
N ALA A 361 -25.61 1.34 -34.57
CA ALA A 361 -25.87 2.45 -33.66
C ALA A 361 -26.33 1.95 -32.27
N LEU A 362 -27.24 0.97 -32.23
CA LEU A 362 -27.70 0.34 -30.99
C LEU A 362 -26.55 -0.35 -30.23
N LYS A 363 -25.70 -1.08 -30.95
CA LYS A 363 -24.48 -1.72 -30.41
C LYS A 363 -23.56 -0.69 -29.76
N GLN A 364 -23.29 0.41 -30.46
CA GLN A 364 -22.41 1.47 -29.95
C GLN A 364 -23.02 2.16 -28.72
N MET A 365 -24.33 2.41 -28.72
CA MET A 365 -25.04 2.99 -27.58
C MET A 365 -24.99 2.07 -26.36
N ARG A 366 -25.27 0.77 -26.53
CA ARG A 366 -25.19 -0.24 -25.45
C ARG A 366 -23.77 -0.41 -24.94
N TYR A 367 -22.78 -0.37 -25.83
CA TYR A 367 -21.36 -0.39 -25.43
C TYR A 367 -21.01 0.81 -24.55
N TRP A 368 -21.36 2.03 -24.96
CA TRP A 368 -21.10 3.23 -24.15
C TRP A 368 -21.86 3.23 -22.81
N ALA A 369 -23.11 2.75 -22.80
CA ALA A 369 -23.86 2.56 -21.57
C ALA A 369 -23.18 1.56 -20.62
N PHE A 370 -22.65 0.46 -21.16
CA PHE A 370 -21.88 -0.52 -20.39
C PHE A 370 -20.57 0.07 -19.84
N VAL A 371 -19.82 0.80 -20.66
CA VAL A 371 -18.59 1.50 -20.23
C VAL A 371 -18.90 2.48 -19.10
N ALA A 372 -19.93 3.31 -19.24
CA ALA A 372 -20.35 4.26 -18.22
C ALA A 372 -20.75 3.56 -16.91
N SER A 373 -21.51 2.46 -17.01
CA SER A 373 -21.88 1.63 -15.86
C SER A 373 -20.65 1.07 -15.14
N ARG A 374 -19.65 0.56 -15.89
CA ARG A 374 -18.39 0.04 -15.33
C ARG A 374 -17.55 1.12 -14.66
N VAL A 375 -17.46 2.33 -15.25
CA VAL A 375 -16.76 3.47 -14.65
C VAL A 375 -17.43 3.87 -13.34
N ARG A 376 -18.75 4.05 -13.33
CA ARG A 376 -19.52 4.36 -12.12
C ARG A 376 -19.31 3.31 -11.03
N HIS A 377 -19.37 2.04 -11.42
CA HIS A 377 -19.14 0.91 -10.53
C HIS A 377 -17.72 0.93 -9.92
N HIS A 378 -16.68 1.19 -10.72
CA HIS A 378 -15.32 1.29 -10.21
C HIS A 378 -15.12 2.46 -9.25
N ILE A 379 -15.68 3.63 -9.55
CA ILE A 379 -15.63 4.80 -8.67
C ILE A 379 -16.35 4.51 -7.35
N ALA A 380 -17.54 3.91 -7.40
CA ALA A 380 -18.30 3.55 -6.20
C ALA A 380 -17.58 2.51 -5.32
N ALA A 381 -16.79 1.62 -5.92
CA ALA A 381 -16.02 0.62 -5.18
C ALA A 381 -14.75 1.16 -4.49
N LEU A 382 -14.21 2.32 -4.91
CA LEU A 382 -12.94 2.85 -4.38
C LEU A 382 -12.97 3.14 -2.87
N PRO A 383 -13.97 3.86 -2.30
CA PRO A 383 -13.98 4.14 -0.86
C PRO A 383 -14.12 2.86 -0.02
N GLY A 384 -14.96 1.92 -0.48
CA GLY A 384 -15.15 0.62 0.17
C GLY A 384 -13.85 -0.20 0.17
N THR A 385 -13.15 -0.22 -0.97
CA THR A 385 -11.87 -0.89 -1.14
C THR A 385 -10.79 -0.24 -0.27
N ALA A 386 -10.68 1.10 -0.26
CA ALA A 386 -9.73 1.80 0.60
C ALA A 386 -9.97 1.51 2.09
N ARG A 387 -11.24 1.51 2.53
CA ARG A 387 -11.61 1.18 3.91
C ARG A 387 -11.32 -0.29 4.25
N SER A 388 -11.50 -1.24 3.34
CA SER A 388 -11.11 -2.64 3.58
C SER A 388 -9.59 -2.81 3.62
N GLY A 389 -8.85 -2.10 2.77
CA GLY A 389 -7.39 -2.09 2.76
C GLY A 389 -6.80 -1.54 4.04
N VAL A 390 -7.36 -0.43 4.54
CA VAL A 390 -7.06 0.12 5.87
C VAL A 390 -7.30 -0.93 6.95
N ARG A 391 -8.49 -1.56 7.00
CA ARG A 391 -8.80 -2.57 8.02
C ARG A 391 -7.85 -3.78 7.95
N TRP A 392 -7.55 -4.26 6.76
CA TRP A 392 -6.58 -5.34 6.54
C TRP A 392 -5.20 -4.94 7.02
N TRP A 393 -4.69 -3.78 6.58
CA TRP A 393 -3.39 -3.24 6.97
C TRP A 393 -3.26 -3.10 8.50
N TRP A 394 -4.30 -2.60 9.18
CA TRP A 394 -4.31 -2.46 10.64
C TRP A 394 -4.20 -3.80 11.36
N ARG A 395 -4.84 -4.85 10.84
CA ARG A 395 -4.79 -6.19 11.43
C ARG A 395 -3.43 -6.84 11.19
N THR A 396 -2.89 -6.74 9.98
CA THR A 396 -1.59 -7.28 9.61
C THR A 396 -0.43 -6.56 10.30
N ASN A 397 -0.56 -5.24 10.48
CA ASN A 397 0.48 -4.37 11.04
C ASN A 397 0.17 -3.89 12.46
N GLY A 398 -0.69 -4.58 13.23
CA GLY A 398 -1.11 -4.12 14.55
C GLY A 398 0.07 -3.69 15.43
N LEU A 399 0.25 -2.38 15.64
CA LEU A 399 1.44 -1.83 16.32
C LEU A 399 1.38 -1.97 17.85
N GLY A 400 0.34 -2.61 18.39
CA GLY A 400 0.12 -2.80 19.82
C GLY A 400 -0.45 -1.57 20.53
N ARG A 401 -1.14 -1.79 21.65
CA ARG A 401 -1.77 -0.72 22.45
C ARG A 401 -0.77 0.34 22.93
N GLN A 402 0.45 -0.09 23.31
CA GLN A 402 1.48 0.78 23.86
C GLN A 402 2.00 1.80 22.83
N PHE A 403 2.10 1.42 21.55
CA PHE A 403 2.42 2.35 20.47
C PHE A 403 1.38 3.46 20.33
N TRP A 404 0.09 3.12 20.36
CA TRP A 404 -1.00 4.12 20.23
C TRP A 404 -1.09 5.06 21.43
N ILE A 405 -0.80 4.57 22.64
CA ILE A 405 -0.68 5.41 23.83
C ILE A 405 0.47 6.41 23.65
N PHE A 406 1.65 5.93 23.21
CA PHE A 406 2.80 6.78 22.97
C PHE A 406 2.53 7.80 21.86
N LEU A 407 1.93 7.38 20.75
CA LEU A 407 1.60 8.25 19.63
C LEU A 407 0.62 9.35 20.07
N THR A 408 -0.41 9.02 20.85
CA THR A 408 -1.35 10.03 21.40
C THR A 408 -0.63 11.03 22.31
N ALA A 409 0.26 10.57 23.18
CA ALA A 409 1.07 11.46 24.01
C ALA A 409 1.95 12.39 23.16
N ALA A 410 2.61 11.83 22.13
CA ALA A 410 3.42 12.59 21.19
C ALA A 410 2.61 13.61 20.39
N VAL A 411 1.39 13.27 19.97
CA VAL A 411 0.47 14.17 19.27
C VAL A 411 0.14 15.36 20.15
N LEU A 412 -0.32 15.15 21.38
CA LEU A 412 -0.67 16.26 22.29
C LEU A 412 0.54 17.15 22.60
N PHE A 413 1.68 16.53 22.90
CA PHE A 413 2.92 17.24 23.19
C PHE A 413 3.35 18.11 22.00
N ASN A 414 3.48 17.53 20.80
CA ASN A 414 3.96 18.26 19.63
C ASN A 414 2.92 19.25 19.09
N PHE A 415 1.62 18.95 19.18
CA PHE A 415 0.57 19.88 18.76
C PHE A 415 0.62 21.18 19.56
N GLY A 416 0.76 21.09 20.89
CA GLY A 416 0.98 22.27 21.74
C GLY A 416 2.27 23.02 21.39
N LEU A 417 3.36 22.30 21.11
CA LEU A 417 4.62 22.94 20.70
C LEU A 417 4.55 23.65 19.36
N PHE A 418 3.85 23.11 18.35
CA PHE A 418 3.68 23.80 17.07
C PHE A 418 2.91 25.13 17.23
N ILE A 419 1.85 25.12 18.04
CA ILE A 419 1.12 26.35 18.40
C ILE A 419 2.06 27.34 19.09
N PHE A 420 2.84 26.87 20.06
CA PHE A 420 3.79 27.72 20.80
C PHE A 420 4.86 28.32 19.89
N VAL A 421 5.54 27.52 19.07
CA VAL A 421 6.65 27.98 18.20
C VAL A 421 6.17 29.04 17.21
N LEU A 422 4.97 28.90 16.65
CA LEU A 422 4.38 29.90 15.78
C LEU A 422 4.09 31.20 16.53
N LEU A 423 3.36 31.11 17.64
CA LEU A 423 2.81 32.28 18.33
C LEU A 423 3.83 33.02 19.19
N TYR A 424 4.81 32.33 19.76
CA TYR A 424 5.68 32.89 20.77
C TYR A 424 6.55 34.02 20.22
N ASN A 425 7.06 33.87 18.99
CA ASN A 425 7.83 34.95 18.35
C ASN A 425 6.95 36.18 18.09
N LEU A 426 5.72 35.99 17.61
CA LEU A 426 4.77 37.09 17.38
C LEU A 426 4.37 37.78 18.69
N TYR A 427 4.20 37.01 19.77
CA TYR A 427 3.92 37.53 21.10
C TYR A 427 5.08 38.38 21.64
N LEU A 428 6.33 37.94 21.48
CA LEU A 428 7.49 38.74 21.86
C LEU A 428 7.59 40.04 21.05
N LEU A 429 7.26 40.01 19.76
CA LEU A 429 7.21 41.22 18.93
C LEU A 429 6.14 42.21 19.41
N ASP A 430 4.95 41.72 19.79
CA ASP A 430 3.90 42.57 20.40
C ASP A 430 4.33 43.20 21.73
N LEU A 431 5.21 42.52 22.50
CA LEU A 431 5.81 43.06 23.73
C LEU A 431 6.92 44.07 23.48
N GLY A 432 7.26 44.36 22.21
CA GLY A 432 8.30 45.31 21.83
C GLY A 432 9.71 44.72 21.76
N PHE A 433 9.86 43.39 21.80
CA PHE A 433 11.13 42.76 21.39
C PHE A 433 11.31 42.84 19.89
N HIS A 434 12.56 42.76 19.44
CA HIS A 434 12.93 42.84 18.04
C HIS A 434 13.71 41.58 17.64
N GLU A 435 14.04 41.46 16.35
CA GLU A 435 14.72 40.32 15.76
C GLU A 435 16.09 40.03 16.39
N ASP A 436 16.77 41.05 16.93
CA ASP A 436 18.02 40.91 17.67
C ASP A 436 17.87 39.98 18.88
N PHE A 437 16.82 40.17 19.66
CA PHE A 437 16.54 39.38 20.84
C PHE A 437 15.96 38.00 20.48
N LEU A 438 15.12 37.91 19.46
CA LEU A 438 14.64 36.62 18.94
C LEU A 438 15.81 35.73 18.49
N GLY A 439 16.80 36.32 17.80
CA GLY A 439 18.02 35.63 17.39
C GLY A 439 18.85 35.14 18.58
N VAL A 440 18.99 35.96 19.63
CA VAL A 440 19.64 35.57 20.89
C VAL A 440 18.91 34.40 21.55
N LEU A 441 17.58 34.45 21.67
CA LEU A 441 16.79 33.37 22.25
C LEU A 441 16.93 32.07 21.46
N GLY A 442 16.91 32.14 20.12
CA GLY A 442 17.12 30.98 19.25
C GLY A 442 18.52 30.39 19.38
N ALA A 443 19.55 31.23 19.56
CA ALA A 443 20.92 30.77 19.80
C ALA A 443 21.07 30.08 21.16
N ILE A 444 20.49 30.66 22.22
CA ILE A 444 20.53 30.10 23.58
C ILE A 444 19.78 28.76 23.65
N ASP A 445 18.62 28.67 22.99
CA ASP A 445 17.85 27.42 22.89
C ASP A 445 18.69 26.29 22.26
N ARG A 446 19.32 26.55 21.12
CA ARG A 446 20.22 25.58 20.46
C ARG A 446 21.44 25.22 21.30
N ALA A 447 22.01 26.17 22.03
CA ALA A 447 23.11 25.89 22.96
C ALA A 447 22.65 24.93 24.09
N GLY A 448 21.45 25.15 24.65
CA GLY A 448 20.84 24.24 25.61
C GLY A 448 20.64 22.84 25.05
N LEU A 449 20.17 22.74 23.80
CA LEU A 449 20.00 21.47 23.10
C LEU A 449 21.32 20.70 22.96
N VAL A 450 22.39 21.38 22.52
CA VAL A 450 23.73 20.79 22.37
C VAL A 450 24.26 20.27 23.70
N VAL A 451 24.17 21.08 24.76
CA VAL A 451 24.59 20.68 26.12
C VAL A 451 23.74 19.51 26.63
N GLY A 452 22.44 19.52 26.32
CA GLY A 452 21.48 18.53 26.79
C GLY A 452 21.59 17.14 26.16
N ILE A 453 22.26 16.97 25.00
CA ILE A 453 22.35 15.66 24.32
C ILE A 453 23.05 14.61 25.20
N LEU A 454 24.14 14.98 25.88
CA LEU A 454 24.92 14.04 26.70
C LEU A 454 24.16 13.61 27.98
N PRO A 455 23.61 14.55 28.79
CA PRO A 455 22.78 14.19 29.94
C PRO A 455 21.52 13.42 29.56
N ALA A 456 20.91 13.69 28.41
CA ALA A 456 19.68 13.03 27.98
C ALA A 456 19.80 11.51 27.90
N ALA A 457 20.89 10.99 27.33
CA ALA A 457 21.16 9.56 27.26
C ALA A 457 21.32 8.95 28.66
N PHE A 458 21.98 9.67 29.57
CA PHE A 458 22.12 9.25 30.97
C PHE A 458 20.78 9.21 31.71
N VAL A 459 19.95 10.25 31.55
CA VAL A 459 18.60 10.34 32.12
C VAL A 459 17.74 9.16 31.65
N ALA A 460 17.74 8.88 30.34
CA ALA A 460 17.00 7.76 29.75
C ALA A 460 17.44 6.40 30.35
N ARG A 461 18.75 6.20 30.54
CA ARG A 461 19.29 4.96 31.13
C ARG A 461 18.99 4.83 32.63
N ARG A 462 19.13 5.92 33.39
CA ARG A 462 19.01 5.92 34.85
C ARG A 462 17.57 5.85 35.35
N PHE A 463 16.65 6.54 34.66
CA PHE A 463 15.26 6.65 35.07
C PHE A 463 14.30 5.83 34.20
N GLY A 464 14.77 5.32 33.05
CA GLY A 464 13.96 4.61 32.07
C GLY A 464 13.21 5.55 31.13
N LEU A 465 12.84 5.03 29.96
CA LEU A 465 12.21 5.82 28.88
C LEU A 465 10.90 6.48 29.30
N ARG A 466 10.03 5.74 30.02
CA ARG A 466 8.74 6.25 30.50
C ARG A 466 8.91 7.48 31.40
N ASN A 467 9.79 7.40 32.40
CA ASN A 467 9.95 8.48 33.37
C ASN A 467 10.68 9.68 32.75
N ALA A 468 11.63 9.43 31.85
CA ALA A 468 12.26 10.50 31.06
C ALA A 468 11.21 11.25 30.21
N LEU A 469 10.29 10.53 29.57
CA LEU A 469 9.19 11.13 28.79
C LEU A 469 8.27 11.99 29.66
N LEU A 470 7.83 11.46 30.81
CA LEU A 470 6.99 12.20 31.76
C LEU A 470 7.68 13.46 32.28
N ALA A 471 8.96 13.36 32.63
CA ALA A 471 9.74 14.51 33.09
C ALA A 471 9.82 15.61 32.02
N VAL A 472 10.02 15.23 30.75
CA VAL A 472 10.05 16.19 29.64
C VAL A 472 8.69 16.85 29.42
N ILE A 473 7.60 16.11 29.51
CA ILE A 473 6.25 16.66 29.35
C ILE A 473 5.96 17.69 30.45
N VAL A 474 6.23 17.35 31.72
CA VAL A 474 6.00 18.25 32.86
C VAL A 474 6.89 19.48 32.79
N ALA A 475 8.20 19.29 32.61
CA ALA A 475 9.15 20.40 32.52
C ALA A 475 8.85 21.28 31.29
N GLY A 476 8.52 20.66 30.15
CA GLY A 476 8.17 21.37 28.92
C GLY A 476 6.92 22.23 29.07
N ALA A 477 5.84 21.69 29.67
CA ALA A 477 4.63 22.46 29.94
C ALA A 477 4.91 23.65 30.87
N GLY A 478 5.67 23.43 31.94
CA GLY A 478 6.07 24.48 32.87
C GLY A 478 6.91 25.57 32.20
N ILE A 479 7.91 25.19 31.40
CA ILE A 479 8.77 26.15 30.69
C ILE A 479 7.97 26.95 29.67
N VAL A 480 7.10 26.31 28.88
CA VAL A 480 6.23 26.98 27.90
C VAL A 480 5.28 27.96 28.60
N ALA A 481 4.67 27.57 29.72
CA ALA A 481 3.82 28.47 30.51
C ALA A 481 4.62 29.66 31.08
N LEU A 482 5.77 29.40 31.71
CA LEU A 482 6.62 30.45 32.30
C LEU A 482 7.15 31.43 31.25
N ARG A 483 7.51 30.94 30.05
CA ARG A 483 7.91 31.80 28.92
C ARG A 483 6.78 32.71 28.45
N SER A 484 5.53 32.27 28.56
CA SER A 484 4.34 33.04 28.18
C SER A 484 3.98 34.11 29.21
N LEU A 485 4.38 33.93 30.46
CA LEU A 485 4.11 34.85 31.58
C LEU A 485 5.26 35.84 31.85
N SER A 486 6.48 35.52 31.40
CA SER A 486 7.67 36.31 31.70
C SER A 486 7.97 37.35 30.62
N THR A 487 8.45 38.52 31.03
CA THR A 487 8.87 39.61 30.12
C THR A 487 10.34 40.01 30.32
N ALA A 488 11.00 39.57 31.39
CA ALA A 488 12.40 39.92 31.64
C ALA A 488 13.36 39.16 30.71
N ARG A 489 14.21 39.89 29.98
CA ARG A 489 15.16 39.33 28.98
C ARG A 489 16.01 38.17 29.53
N VAL A 490 16.55 38.33 30.73
CA VAL A 490 17.40 37.32 31.38
C VAL A 490 16.62 36.05 31.70
N VAL A 491 15.39 36.20 32.21
CA VAL A 491 14.50 35.06 32.53
C VAL A 491 14.13 34.31 31.25
N LEU A 492 13.78 35.04 30.18
CA LEU A 492 13.47 34.44 28.88
C LEU A 492 14.67 33.68 28.28
N GLY A 493 15.88 34.24 28.41
CA GLY A 493 17.11 33.55 28.02
C GLY A 493 17.34 32.27 28.82
N GLY A 494 17.22 32.32 30.15
CA GLY A 494 17.36 31.14 31.00
C GLY A 494 16.33 30.05 30.69
N LEU A 495 15.07 30.43 30.46
CA LEU A 495 14.01 29.50 30.08
C LEU A 495 14.21 28.92 28.66
N ALA A 496 14.75 29.70 27.72
CA ALA A 496 15.12 29.19 26.40
C ALA A 496 16.24 28.14 26.49
N PHE A 497 17.27 28.39 27.31
CA PHE A 497 18.34 27.41 27.53
C PHE A 497 17.80 26.12 28.15
N LEU A 498 16.95 26.26 29.18
CA LEU A 498 16.33 25.13 29.86
C LEU A 498 15.41 24.33 28.92
N TRP A 499 14.68 25.02 28.03
CA TRP A 499 13.88 24.36 27.00
C TRP A 499 14.74 23.48 26.10
N GLY A 500 15.85 24.01 25.56
CA GLY A 500 16.77 23.22 24.75
C GLY A 500 17.30 21.98 25.49
N LEU A 501 17.68 22.14 26.76
CA LEU A 501 18.15 21.04 27.61
C LEU A 501 17.08 19.98 27.86
N VAL A 502 15.82 20.38 28.07
CA VAL A 502 14.70 19.46 28.29
C VAL A 502 14.30 18.77 26.98
N PHE A 503 14.27 19.49 25.87
CA PHE A 503 13.85 18.96 24.58
C PHE A 503 14.89 17.98 23.99
N SER A 504 16.17 18.08 24.35
CA SER A 504 17.16 17.07 23.97
C SER A 504 16.80 15.67 24.47
N VAL A 505 16.16 15.58 25.64
CA VAL A 505 15.69 14.31 26.21
C VAL A 505 14.60 13.72 25.33
N TRP A 506 13.63 14.52 24.87
CA TRP A 506 12.61 14.07 23.89
C TRP A 506 13.26 13.49 22.63
N ALA A 507 14.20 14.23 22.04
CA ALA A 507 14.89 13.82 20.82
C ALA A 507 15.64 12.49 20.98
N VAL A 508 16.25 12.25 22.15
CA VAL A 508 17.00 11.02 22.45
C VAL A 508 16.08 9.84 22.76
N VAL A 509 14.97 10.03 23.48
CA VAL A 509 14.09 8.92 23.90
C VAL A 509 13.08 8.49 22.85
N LEU A 510 12.79 9.34 21.84
CA LEU A 510 11.79 9.07 20.81
C LEU A 510 11.99 7.71 20.12
N ALA A 511 13.14 7.50 19.48
CA ALA A 511 13.39 6.28 18.71
C ALA A 511 13.45 5.01 19.59
N PRO A 512 14.14 5.02 20.75
CA PRO A 512 14.10 3.91 21.70
C PRO A 512 12.70 3.60 22.22
N THR A 513 11.84 4.61 22.42
CA THR A 513 10.47 4.39 22.92
C THR A 513 9.63 3.66 21.88
N ILE A 514 9.67 4.08 20.62
CA ILE A 514 8.98 3.36 19.51
C ILE A 514 9.50 1.93 19.39
N ALA A 515 10.82 1.75 19.41
CA ALA A 515 11.44 0.43 19.29
C ALA A 515 11.14 -0.51 20.47
N GLY A 516 10.86 0.05 21.65
CA GLY A 516 10.54 -0.70 22.87
C GLY A 516 9.06 -1.08 23.02
N VAL A 517 8.15 -0.43 22.28
CA VAL A 517 6.70 -0.71 22.33
C VAL A 517 6.17 -1.48 21.12
N VAL A 518 7.02 -1.71 20.11
CA VAL A 518 6.67 -2.40 18.86
C VAL A 518 7.65 -3.55 18.60
N GLU A 519 7.13 -4.67 18.10
CA GLU A 519 7.93 -5.81 17.62
C GLU A 519 8.93 -5.38 16.53
N GLU A 520 10.10 -6.00 16.51
CA GLU A 520 11.19 -5.66 15.58
C GLU A 520 10.76 -5.66 14.11
N LYS A 521 10.00 -6.67 13.69
CA LYS A 521 9.46 -6.79 12.33
C LYS A 521 8.54 -5.63 11.92
N ARG A 522 7.93 -4.95 12.88
CA ARG A 522 6.95 -3.86 12.66
C ARG A 522 7.52 -2.46 12.89
N ARG A 523 8.77 -2.34 13.36
CA ARG A 523 9.42 -1.03 13.64
C ARG A 523 9.43 -0.07 12.44
N PRO A 524 9.78 -0.49 11.20
CA PRO A 524 9.78 0.44 10.07
C PRO A 524 8.41 1.07 9.78
N ALA A 525 7.33 0.28 9.91
CA ALA A 525 5.96 0.77 9.77
C ALA A 525 5.58 1.73 10.90
N ALA A 526 5.97 1.43 12.14
CA ALA A 526 5.73 2.29 13.29
C ALA A 526 6.42 3.65 13.17
N PHE A 527 7.70 3.68 12.77
CA PHE A 527 8.42 4.94 12.52
C PHE A 527 7.78 5.74 11.39
N SER A 528 7.43 5.08 10.28
CA SER A 528 6.78 5.75 9.15
C SER A 528 5.45 6.39 9.55
N LEU A 529 4.61 5.66 10.29
CA LEU A 529 3.33 6.17 10.79
C LEU A 529 3.53 7.31 11.79
N PHE A 530 4.50 7.19 12.70
CA PHE A 530 4.82 8.23 13.67
C PHE A 530 5.19 9.55 12.97
N PHE A 531 6.16 9.52 12.05
CA PHE A 531 6.60 10.73 11.36
C PHE A 531 5.51 11.32 10.46
N ALA A 532 4.76 10.49 9.72
CA ALA A 532 3.62 10.95 8.94
C ALA A 532 2.58 11.67 9.82
N THR A 533 2.32 11.12 11.02
CA THR A 533 1.43 11.74 12.01
C THR A 533 2.02 13.06 12.52
N MET A 534 3.32 13.14 12.82
CA MET A 534 3.95 14.38 13.29
C MET A 534 3.91 15.50 12.24
N PHE A 535 4.04 15.18 10.94
CA PHE A 535 3.84 16.16 9.87
C PHE A 535 2.39 16.66 9.81
N ALA A 536 1.41 15.76 9.91
CA ALA A 536 0.00 16.13 9.95
C ALA A 536 -0.34 17.00 11.18
N VAL A 537 0.22 16.66 12.34
CA VAL A 537 0.13 17.44 13.57
C VAL A 537 0.77 18.81 13.41
N GLY A 538 1.89 18.92 12.71
CA GLY A 538 2.50 20.21 12.37
C GLY A 538 1.59 21.09 11.51
N ILE A 539 1.00 20.52 10.45
CA ILE A 539 0.08 21.24 9.56
C ILE A 539 -1.12 21.76 10.36
N ALA A 540 -1.72 20.90 11.19
CA ALA A 540 -2.85 21.27 12.03
C ALA A 540 -2.45 22.27 13.13
N GLY A 541 -1.27 22.10 13.75
CA GLY A 541 -0.77 22.93 14.84
C GLY A 541 -0.42 24.34 14.40
N ASN A 542 0.18 24.50 13.22
CA ASN A 542 0.42 25.81 12.61
C ASN A 542 -0.88 26.53 12.25
N TRP A 543 -1.87 25.80 11.73
CA TRP A 543 -3.18 26.36 11.40
C TRP A 543 -3.90 26.81 12.67
N MET A 544 -3.94 25.93 13.67
CA MET A 544 -4.51 26.21 14.99
C MET A 544 -3.80 27.38 15.66
N GLY A 545 -2.47 27.44 15.60
CA GLY A 545 -1.68 28.54 16.14
C GLY A 545 -2.08 29.89 15.54
N GLY A 546 -2.39 29.96 14.24
CA GLY A 546 -2.86 31.19 13.60
C GLY A 546 -4.24 31.66 14.09
N HIS A 547 -5.15 30.72 14.35
CA HIS A 547 -6.56 31.03 14.65
C HIS A 547 -6.88 31.10 16.14
N LEU A 548 -6.19 30.31 16.97
CA LEU A 548 -6.47 30.20 18.40
C LEU A 548 -6.47 31.56 19.13
N PRO A 549 -5.54 32.50 18.88
CA PRO A 549 -5.57 33.82 19.52
C PRO A 549 -6.84 34.62 19.23
N LEU A 550 -7.52 34.37 18.11
CA LEU A 550 -8.78 35.05 17.76
C LEU A 550 -9.94 34.51 18.62
N TRP A 551 -9.93 33.21 18.93
CA TRP A 551 -10.98 32.57 19.73
C TRP A 551 -10.84 32.82 21.21
N VAL A 552 -9.61 32.89 21.73
CA VAL A 552 -9.34 33.17 23.14
C VAL A 552 -8.98 34.65 23.41
N HIS A 553 -9.17 35.50 22.40
CA HIS A 553 -8.95 36.95 22.45
C HIS A 553 -7.58 37.40 22.99
N GLY A 554 -6.51 36.69 22.62
CA GLY A 554 -5.15 37.08 22.99
C GLY A 554 -4.09 36.02 22.71
N LYS A 555 -2.89 36.46 22.31
CA LYS A 555 -1.75 35.55 22.07
C LYS A 555 -1.27 34.89 23.36
N GLN A 556 -1.24 35.62 24.48
CA GLN A 556 -0.82 35.08 25.76
C GLN A 556 -1.75 33.94 26.24
N ALA A 557 -3.07 34.13 26.14
CA ALA A 557 -4.03 33.08 26.48
C ALA A 557 -3.88 31.86 25.57
N ALA A 558 -3.66 32.07 24.26
CA ALA A 558 -3.42 30.97 23.31
C ALA A 558 -2.12 30.19 23.63
N LEU A 559 -1.06 30.88 24.05
CA LEU A 559 0.18 30.26 24.50
C LEU A 559 0.00 29.44 25.80
N LEU A 560 -0.84 29.90 26.73
CA LEU A 560 -1.20 29.14 27.93
C LEU A 560 -2.06 27.92 27.58
N CYS A 561 -2.98 28.02 26.61
CA CYS A 561 -3.69 26.87 26.07
C CYS A 561 -2.72 25.85 25.44
N ALA A 562 -1.71 26.32 24.72
CA ALA A 562 -0.64 25.47 24.19
C ALA A 562 0.13 24.75 25.32
N ALA A 563 0.45 25.46 26.40
CA ALA A 563 1.05 24.86 27.60
C ALA A 563 0.13 23.78 28.21
N GLY A 564 -1.18 24.04 28.27
CA GLY A 564 -2.19 23.08 28.72
C GLY A 564 -2.26 21.82 27.86
N LEU A 565 -2.14 21.95 26.53
CA LEU A 565 -2.07 20.81 25.61
C LEU A 565 -0.80 19.98 25.81
N VAL A 566 0.34 20.66 25.99
CA VAL A 566 1.60 19.99 26.36
C VAL A 566 1.43 19.23 27.67
N ALA A 567 0.83 19.85 28.70
CA ALA A 567 0.57 19.20 29.99
C ALA A 567 -0.39 18.00 29.84
N ALA A 568 -1.44 18.11 29.02
CA ALA A 568 -2.41 17.05 28.78
C ALA A 568 -1.79 15.77 28.21
N ALA A 569 -0.62 15.85 27.56
CA ALA A 569 0.15 14.69 27.11
C ALA A 569 0.53 13.74 28.26
N ILE A 570 0.51 14.20 29.52
CA ILE A 570 0.79 13.37 30.69
C ILE A 570 -0.25 12.25 30.88
N LEU A 571 -1.52 12.51 30.51
CA LEU A 571 -2.63 11.57 30.70
C LEU A 571 -2.41 10.26 29.92
N PRO A 572 -2.13 10.28 28.60
CA PRO A 572 -1.74 9.07 27.89
C PRO A 572 -0.34 8.59 28.30
N ALA A 573 0.64 9.48 28.48
CA ALA A 573 2.01 9.06 28.80
C ALA A 573 2.11 8.26 30.11
N HIS A 574 1.27 8.55 31.11
CA HIS A 574 1.23 7.79 32.36
C HIS A 574 0.77 6.33 32.17
N GLN A 575 -0.02 6.06 31.14
CA GLN A 575 -0.51 4.71 30.81
C GLN A 575 0.53 3.85 30.07
N LEU A 576 1.69 4.43 29.70
CA LEU A 576 2.78 3.67 29.14
C LEU A 576 3.31 2.68 30.17
N ALA A 577 3.47 1.43 29.74
CA ALA A 577 4.16 0.45 30.55
C ALA A 577 5.61 0.89 30.76
N PRO A 578 6.21 0.67 31.95
CA PRO A 578 7.66 0.74 32.09
C PRO A 578 8.26 -0.17 31.03
N ALA A 579 9.17 0.35 30.20
CA ALA A 579 9.82 -0.45 29.18
C ALA A 579 10.34 -1.74 29.84
N ARG A 580 9.91 -2.91 29.33
CA ARG A 580 10.51 -4.19 29.74
C ARG A 580 12.00 -4.02 29.50
N LYS A 581 12.82 -4.22 30.53
CA LYS A 581 14.25 -4.48 30.31
C LYS A 581 14.28 -5.63 29.30
N SER A 582 14.73 -5.38 28.07
CA SER A 582 14.92 -6.47 27.11
C SER A 582 15.70 -7.58 27.82
N PRO A 583 15.34 -8.87 27.64
CA PRO A 583 16.23 -9.97 27.99
C PRO A 583 17.38 -9.97 26.99
N ALA A 584 18.25 -8.97 27.10
CA ALA A 584 19.47 -8.80 26.34
C ALA A 584 20.46 -8.06 27.23
N ALA A 585 21.02 -8.85 28.16
CA ALA A 585 22.32 -8.72 28.82
C ALA A 585 22.24 -9.45 30.16
N GLY A 586 22.18 -10.79 30.10
CA GLY A 586 22.69 -11.58 31.22
C GLY A 586 24.19 -11.27 31.41
N PRO A 587 24.78 -11.49 32.60
CA PRO A 587 26.19 -11.19 32.90
C PRO A 587 27.24 -11.91 32.02
N SER A 588 26.79 -12.75 31.08
CA SER A 588 27.54 -13.68 30.24
C SER A 588 27.56 -13.34 28.74
N ASP A 589 26.92 -12.25 28.28
CA ASP A 589 26.97 -11.85 26.86
C ASP A 589 28.26 -11.03 26.56
N PRO A 590 29.16 -11.50 25.66
CA PRO A 590 30.39 -10.78 25.31
C PRO A 590 30.13 -9.40 24.69
N ALA A 591 28.98 -9.19 24.05
CA ALA A 591 28.59 -7.90 23.48
C ALA A 591 28.23 -6.85 24.56
N ALA A 592 27.76 -7.31 25.72
CA ALA A 592 27.45 -6.45 26.87
C ALA A 592 28.70 -6.04 27.69
N ARG A 593 29.87 -6.68 27.42
CA ARG A 593 31.18 -6.37 28.03
C ARG A 593 32.07 -5.51 27.16
N ALA A 594 31.61 -5.02 26.00
CA ALA A 594 32.37 -4.01 25.28
C ALA A 594 32.53 -2.77 26.16
N PRO A 595 33.76 -2.34 26.51
CA PRO A 595 33.96 -1.21 27.38
C PRO A 595 33.34 0.04 26.74
N GLU A 596 32.69 0.83 27.58
CA GLU A 596 32.02 2.11 27.35
C GLU A 596 32.95 3.23 26.79
N ARG A 597 34.09 2.86 26.20
CA ARG A 597 35.19 3.73 25.76
C ARG A 597 35.38 3.84 24.24
N ALA A 598 34.62 3.11 23.43
CA ALA A 598 34.70 3.24 21.97
C ALA A 598 33.46 3.92 21.39
N ARG A 599 33.15 5.15 21.83
CA ARG A 599 32.45 6.10 20.95
C ARG A 599 33.45 6.43 19.84
N VAL A 600 33.51 5.58 18.83
CA VAL A 600 34.36 5.80 17.67
C VAL A 600 33.67 6.85 16.83
N TYR A 601 34.04 8.12 17.06
CA TYR A 601 33.71 9.18 16.12
C TYR A 601 34.43 8.85 14.82
N PRO A 602 33.72 8.86 13.67
CA PRO A 602 34.35 8.56 12.41
C PRO A 602 35.48 9.55 12.18
N ARG A 603 36.64 9.04 11.79
CA ARG A 603 37.81 9.87 11.44
C ARG A 603 38.17 9.52 10.01
N GLY A 604 37.78 10.38 9.08
CA GLY A 604 38.06 10.16 7.67
C GLY A 604 38.02 11.45 6.86
N PRO A 605 38.76 11.51 5.75
CA PRO A 605 38.79 12.68 4.88
C PRO A 605 37.41 12.98 4.27
N PHE A 606 36.56 11.96 4.06
CA PHE A 606 35.16 12.13 3.65
C PHE A 606 34.38 13.00 4.65
N LEU A 607 34.49 12.70 5.96
CA LEU A 607 33.70 13.39 6.97
C LEU A 607 34.05 14.88 7.05
N ALA A 608 35.34 15.23 6.95
CA ALA A 608 35.75 16.63 6.87
C ALA A 608 35.20 17.32 5.61
N ARG A 609 35.29 16.66 4.44
CA ARG A 609 34.77 17.15 3.16
C ARG A 609 33.24 17.29 3.14
N TYR A 610 32.52 16.49 3.93
CA TYR A 610 31.07 16.57 4.11
C TYR A 610 30.68 17.66 5.12
N LEU A 611 31.34 17.72 6.28
CA LEU A 611 30.97 18.62 7.37
C LEU A 611 31.20 20.10 7.04
N VAL A 612 32.17 20.43 6.19
CA VAL A 612 32.42 21.82 5.74
C VAL A 612 31.20 22.39 4.99
N PRO A 613 30.77 21.84 3.84
CA PRO A 613 29.59 22.35 3.15
C PRO A 613 28.30 22.14 3.96
N PHE A 614 28.21 21.09 4.78
CA PHE A 614 27.08 20.89 5.70
C PHE A 614 26.97 21.98 6.77
N SER A 615 28.10 22.46 7.31
CA SER A 615 28.11 23.59 8.25
C SER A 615 27.69 24.90 7.60
N LEU A 616 28.14 25.17 6.36
CA LEU A 616 27.71 26.34 5.57
C LEU A 616 26.22 26.29 5.23
N TRP A 617 25.71 25.11 4.90
CA TRP A 617 24.29 24.88 4.68
C TRP A 617 23.44 25.22 5.92
N HIS A 618 23.89 24.80 7.10
CA HIS A 618 23.20 25.12 8.35
C HIS A 618 23.43 26.54 8.85
N LEU A 619 24.52 27.20 8.45
CA LEU A 619 24.67 28.65 8.60
C LEU A 619 23.64 29.40 7.74
N ALA A 620 23.50 29.02 6.48
CA ALA A 620 22.56 29.63 5.54
C ALA A 620 21.10 29.50 6.01
N THR A 621 20.64 28.27 6.24
CA THR A 621 19.26 28.02 6.69
C THR A 621 19.00 28.50 8.11
N GLY A 622 20.02 28.46 8.97
CA GLY A 622 19.95 28.95 10.35
C GLY A 622 19.80 30.47 10.46
N ALA A 623 20.17 31.23 9.42
CA ALA A 623 20.04 32.68 9.38
C ALA A 623 18.59 33.14 9.23
N PHE A 624 17.71 32.31 8.64
CA PHE A 624 16.31 32.69 8.42
C PHE A 624 15.29 31.85 9.18
N ASN A 625 15.52 30.55 9.41
CA ASN A 625 14.56 29.66 10.08
C ASN A 625 13.97 30.16 11.42
N PRO A 626 14.68 30.96 12.25
CA PRO A 626 14.09 31.53 13.47
C PRO A 626 13.10 32.69 13.22
N PHE A 627 13.17 33.35 12.06
CA PHE A 627 12.51 34.63 11.79
C PHE A 627 11.31 34.63 10.81
N PRO A 628 10.79 33.53 10.22
CA PRO A 628 9.74 33.69 9.20
C PRO A 628 8.45 34.29 9.78
N ASN A 629 8.13 34.02 11.06
CA ASN A 629 7.03 34.67 11.77
C ASN A 629 7.19 36.21 11.78
N ALA A 630 8.38 36.68 12.15
CA ALA A 630 8.73 38.11 12.21
C ALA A 630 8.72 38.75 10.82
N TYR A 631 9.26 38.04 9.81
CA TYR A 631 9.26 38.47 8.42
C TYR A 631 7.84 38.72 7.88
N PHE A 632 6.93 37.76 8.06
CA PHE A 632 5.54 37.92 7.60
C PHE A 632 4.77 38.96 8.43
N GLN A 633 5.05 39.10 9.74
CA GLN A 633 4.46 40.17 10.54
C GLN A 633 4.91 41.56 10.07
N ARG A 634 6.19 41.71 9.66
CA ARG A 634 6.70 42.94 9.04
C ARG A 634 6.01 43.25 7.71
N LEU A 635 5.73 42.22 6.90
CA LEU A 635 4.89 42.33 5.70
C LEU A 635 3.39 42.56 5.99
N LYS A 636 3.02 42.78 7.26
CA LYS A 636 1.67 43.09 7.73
C LYS A 636 0.65 41.96 7.55
N PHE A 637 1.12 40.71 7.49
CA PHE A 637 0.21 39.57 7.49
C PHE A 637 -0.43 39.41 8.87
N PRO A 638 -1.76 39.26 8.96
CA PRO A 638 -2.41 38.90 10.22
C PRO A 638 -2.00 37.50 10.65
N VAL A 639 -2.08 37.24 11.96
CA VAL A 639 -1.62 35.99 12.61
C VAL A 639 -2.28 34.74 11.98
N GLU A 640 -3.55 34.85 11.61
CA GLU A 640 -4.29 33.78 10.91
C GLU A 640 -3.64 33.42 9.57
N GLN A 641 -3.27 34.44 8.78
CA GLN A 641 -2.63 34.24 7.50
C GLN A 641 -1.23 33.66 7.66
N ILE A 642 -0.48 34.07 8.68
CA ILE A 642 0.84 33.47 9.00
C ILE A 642 0.68 31.97 9.30
N GLY A 643 -0.31 31.60 10.12
CA GLY A 643 -0.63 30.19 10.39
C GLY A 643 -0.96 29.41 9.11
N ASN A 644 -1.79 29.97 8.22
CA ASN A 644 -2.14 29.38 6.93
C ASN A 644 -0.92 29.20 6.00
N VAL A 645 -0.01 30.17 5.97
CA VAL A 645 1.25 30.10 5.20
C VAL A 645 2.11 28.94 5.69
N PHE A 646 2.27 28.79 7.01
CA PHE A 646 3.09 27.73 7.59
C PHE A 646 2.48 26.36 7.31
N SER A 647 1.18 26.18 7.53
CA SER A 647 0.45 24.95 7.22
C SER A 647 0.54 24.58 5.73
N GLY A 648 0.28 25.53 4.83
CA GLY A 648 0.38 25.32 3.39
C GLY A 648 1.79 24.97 2.94
N SER A 649 2.81 25.64 3.50
CA SER A 649 4.21 25.34 3.21
C SER A 649 4.59 23.92 3.67
N GLN A 650 4.06 23.45 4.80
CA GLN A 650 4.37 22.12 5.33
C GLN A 650 3.71 21.01 4.51
N VAL A 651 2.53 21.24 3.94
CA VAL A 651 1.92 20.33 2.93
C VAL A 651 2.84 20.21 1.71
N MET A 652 3.36 21.35 1.23
CA MET A 652 4.27 21.37 0.09
C MET A 652 5.61 20.68 0.41
N GLN A 653 6.13 20.83 1.62
CA GLN A 653 7.32 20.14 2.11
C GLN A 653 7.14 18.61 2.07
N VAL A 654 6.01 18.09 2.54
CA VAL A 654 5.70 16.65 2.47
C VAL A 654 5.73 16.16 1.02
N GLY A 655 5.09 16.91 0.11
CA GLY A 655 5.12 16.61 -1.32
C GLY A 655 6.55 16.60 -1.88
N ALA A 656 7.38 17.59 -1.52
CA ALA A 656 8.76 17.69 -1.97
C ALA A 656 9.63 16.53 -1.47
N VAL A 657 9.55 16.19 -0.18
CA VAL A 657 10.29 15.05 0.40
C VAL A 657 9.94 13.73 -0.28
N LEU A 658 8.64 13.50 -0.58
CA LEU A 658 8.21 12.30 -1.32
C LEU A 658 8.75 12.26 -2.76
N MET A 659 9.06 13.41 -3.35
CA MET A 659 9.65 13.53 -4.68
C MET A 659 11.19 13.41 -4.67
N ALA A 660 11.86 13.44 -3.51
CA ALA A 660 13.32 13.37 -3.40
C ALA A 660 13.94 12.14 -4.09
N PRO A 661 13.38 10.91 -3.97
CA PRO A 661 13.93 9.74 -4.66
C PRO A 661 13.92 9.86 -6.19
N LEU A 662 12.98 10.60 -6.77
CA LEU A 662 12.92 10.82 -8.22
C LEU A 662 14.06 11.72 -8.70
N VAL A 663 14.43 12.72 -7.89
CA VAL A 663 15.59 13.58 -8.16
C VAL A 663 16.87 12.77 -8.06
N PHE A 664 17.04 11.97 -6.99
CA PHE A 664 18.23 11.13 -6.83
C PHE A 664 18.37 10.08 -7.94
N ARG A 665 17.27 9.49 -8.41
CA ARG A 665 17.29 8.55 -9.54
C ARG A 665 17.71 9.21 -10.85
N LYS A 666 17.35 10.46 -11.07
CA LYS A 666 17.66 11.20 -12.31
C LYS A 666 19.06 11.82 -12.29
N ALA A 667 19.50 12.33 -11.14
CA ALA A 667 20.70 13.15 -11.02
C ALA A 667 21.87 12.46 -10.30
N GLY A 668 21.62 11.36 -9.59
CA GLY A 668 22.52 10.82 -8.58
C GLY A 668 22.35 11.51 -7.22
N LEU A 669 22.91 10.91 -6.16
CA LEU A 669 22.72 11.37 -4.78
C LEU A 669 23.39 12.74 -4.54
N VAL A 670 24.69 12.87 -4.84
CA VAL A 670 25.45 14.11 -4.61
C VAL A 670 24.95 15.27 -5.49
N PRO A 671 24.76 15.12 -6.82
CA PRO A 671 24.20 16.19 -7.67
C PRO A 671 22.77 16.56 -7.28
N GLY A 672 21.95 15.57 -6.90
CA GLY A 672 20.60 15.81 -6.42
C GLY A 672 20.55 16.70 -5.17
N ILE A 673 21.39 16.43 -4.17
CA ILE A 673 21.51 17.28 -2.97
C ILE A 673 21.93 18.71 -3.34
N GLY A 674 22.94 18.86 -4.20
CA GLY A 674 23.38 20.18 -4.64
C GLY A 674 22.32 20.98 -5.38
N TRP A 675 21.51 20.33 -6.23
CA TRP A 675 20.38 20.98 -6.90
C TRP A 675 19.31 21.46 -5.91
N MET A 676 19.03 20.67 -4.87
CA MET A 676 18.09 21.06 -3.82
C MET A 676 18.63 22.25 -3.00
N MET A 677 19.94 22.27 -2.70
CA MET A 677 20.59 23.41 -2.05
C MET A 677 20.54 24.68 -2.92
N ALA A 678 20.79 24.54 -4.22
CA ALA A 678 20.68 25.65 -5.18
C ALA A 678 19.23 26.16 -5.32
N ALA A 679 18.24 25.26 -5.38
CA ALA A 679 16.82 25.63 -5.41
C ALA A 679 16.38 26.34 -4.12
N THR A 680 16.94 25.93 -2.97
CA THR A 680 16.76 26.62 -1.68
C THR A 680 17.35 28.03 -1.71
N ALA A 681 18.54 28.21 -2.30
CA ALA A 681 19.13 29.53 -2.50
C ALA A 681 18.26 30.42 -3.39
N VAL A 682 17.65 29.88 -4.46
CA VAL A 682 16.67 30.61 -5.29
C VAL A 682 15.45 31.05 -4.47
N GLY A 683 14.92 30.17 -3.61
CA GLY A 683 13.83 30.53 -2.70
C GLY A 683 14.21 31.66 -1.72
N LEU A 684 15.41 31.60 -1.14
CA LEU A 684 15.95 32.66 -0.28
C LEU A 684 16.15 33.99 -1.04
N CYS A 685 16.68 33.96 -2.27
CA CYS A 685 16.76 35.15 -3.13
C CYS A 685 15.38 35.72 -3.44
N GLY A 686 14.39 34.87 -3.69
CA GLY A 686 13.00 35.29 -3.89
C GLY A 686 12.43 36.03 -2.68
N LEU A 687 12.74 35.56 -1.46
CA LEU A 687 12.36 36.25 -0.22
C LEU A 687 13.19 37.51 0.05
N ALA A 688 14.45 37.54 -0.40
CA ALA A 688 15.33 38.70 -0.27
C ALA A 688 14.80 39.93 -1.03
N ALA A 689 14.02 39.71 -2.09
CA ALA A 689 13.35 40.78 -2.84
C ALA A 689 12.13 41.39 -2.10
N GLU A 690 11.77 40.87 -0.92
CA GLU A 690 10.61 41.29 -0.11
C GLU A 690 9.30 41.43 -0.92
N PRO A 691 8.90 40.40 -1.71
CA PRO A 691 7.76 40.52 -2.61
C PRO A 691 6.43 40.60 -1.83
N PRO A 692 5.42 41.34 -2.34
CA PRO A 692 4.15 41.49 -1.64
C PRO A 692 3.25 40.24 -1.76
N GLY A 693 2.42 40.02 -0.75
CA GLY A 693 1.29 39.10 -0.81
C GLY A 693 1.67 37.65 -1.15
N ALA A 694 0.99 37.07 -2.13
CA ALA A 694 1.13 35.65 -2.50
C ALA A 694 2.55 35.28 -2.98
N ALA A 695 3.31 36.23 -3.55
CA ALA A 695 4.66 35.94 -4.03
C ALA A 695 5.63 35.61 -2.89
N ALA A 696 5.52 36.27 -1.72
CA ALA A 696 6.29 35.90 -0.53
C ALA A 696 5.92 34.50 -0.02
N VAL A 697 4.62 34.16 -0.07
CA VAL A 697 4.13 32.83 0.33
C VAL A 697 4.71 31.74 -0.56
N VAL A 698 4.72 31.93 -1.88
CA VAL A 698 5.30 30.97 -2.83
C VAL A 698 6.81 30.84 -2.65
N ALA A 699 7.52 31.96 -2.49
CA ALA A 699 8.96 31.96 -2.25
C ALA A 699 9.32 31.22 -0.95
N TYR A 700 8.57 31.47 0.13
CA TYR A 700 8.74 30.78 1.41
C TYR A 700 8.42 29.29 1.32
N ALA A 701 7.31 28.93 0.68
CA ALA A 701 6.94 27.53 0.48
C ALA A 701 8.01 26.79 -0.32
N GLY A 702 8.53 27.40 -1.39
CA GLY A 702 9.63 26.87 -2.20
C GLY A 702 10.91 26.68 -1.39
N TYR A 703 11.34 27.73 -0.68
CA TYR A 703 12.49 27.69 0.24
C TYR A 703 12.39 26.51 1.21
N MET A 704 11.31 26.42 1.97
CA MET A 704 11.12 25.37 2.97
C MET A 704 11.06 23.98 2.34
N SER A 705 10.40 23.85 1.19
CA SER A 705 10.23 22.56 0.51
C SER A 705 11.56 22.01 0.01
N PHE A 706 12.38 22.82 -0.67
CA PHE A 706 13.67 22.38 -1.18
C PHE A 706 14.69 22.16 -0.06
N GLN A 707 14.63 22.95 1.02
CA GLN A 707 15.46 22.72 2.20
C GLN A 707 15.21 21.32 2.76
N TRP A 708 13.96 21.00 3.11
CA TRP A 708 13.62 19.72 3.74
C TRP A 708 13.74 18.53 2.78
N MET A 709 13.55 18.75 1.48
CA MET A 709 13.78 17.73 0.44
C MET A 709 15.24 17.24 0.40
N SER A 710 16.20 18.06 0.83
CA SER A 710 17.63 17.71 0.85
C SER A 710 18.03 16.78 2.02
N GLU A 711 17.28 16.80 3.12
CA GLU A 711 17.61 16.11 4.38
C GLU A 711 17.74 14.57 4.22
N PRO A 712 16.83 13.86 3.53
CA PRO A 712 17.00 12.43 3.30
C PRO A 712 18.30 12.10 2.55
N GLY A 713 18.66 12.92 1.56
CA GLY A 713 19.88 12.74 0.79
C GLY A 713 21.13 12.94 1.64
N LEU A 714 21.17 14.01 2.44
CA LEU A 714 22.27 14.29 3.38
C LEU A 714 22.48 13.15 4.37
N ASN A 715 21.40 12.66 4.98
CA ASN A 715 21.47 11.55 5.93
C ASN A 715 21.90 10.23 5.26
N THR A 716 21.32 9.88 4.11
CA THR A 716 21.74 8.68 3.35
C THR A 716 23.21 8.75 2.96
N LEU A 717 23.69 9.90 2.49
CA LEU A 717 25.09 10.05 2.09
C LEU A 717 26.03 9.83 3.28
N LEU A 718 25.72 10.41 4.45
CA LEU A 718 26.50 10.21 5.66
C LEU A 718 26.50 8.74 6.10
N MET A 719 25.33 8.09 6.14
CA MET A 719 25.19 6.71 6.63
C MET A 719 25.81 5.65 5.71
N ASN A 720 25.92 5.94 4.41
CA ASN A 720 26.56 5.05 3.44
C ASN A 720 28.09 5.07 3.51
N HIS A 721 28.68 6.13 4.07
CA HIS A 721 30.14 6.34 4.10
C HIS A 721 30.75 6.17 5.49
N VAL A 722 29.96 5.71 6.46
CA VAL A 722 30.37 5.51 7.84
C VAL A 722 30.08 4.05 8.22
N GLU A 723 31.06 3.40 8.85
CA GLU A 723 30.90 2.02 9.32
C GLU A 723 29.77 1.90 10.33
N GLU A 724 29.09 0.75 10.38
CA GLU A 724 27.91 0.55 11.23
C GLU A 724 28.16 0.88 12.71
N ARG A 725 29.36 0.57 13.22
CA ARG A 725 29.81 0.90 14.58
C ARG A 725 29.99 2.40 14.85
N GLU A 726 30.22 3.20 13.81
CA GLU A 726 30.51 4.64 13.90
C GLU A 726 29.27 5.52 13.61
N ARG A 727 28.18 4.95 13.08
CA ARG A 727 26.96 5.69 12.67
C ARG A 727 26.34 6.54 13.77
N SER A 728 26.34 6.06 15.01
CA SER A 728 25.86 6.81 16.18
C SER A 728 26.74 8.03 16.48
N GLY A 729 28.06 7.87 16.36
CA GLY A 729 29.04 8.95 16.49
C GLY A 729 28.92 9.97 15.36
N ALA A 730 28.75 9.52 14.11
CA ALA A 730 28.50 10.39 12.95
C ALA A 730 27.24 11.22 13.12
N SER A 731 26.11 10.60 13.50
CA SER A 731 24.83 11.32 13.71
C SER A 731 24.96 12.37 14.81
N SER A 732 25.63 12.03 15.91
CA SER A 732 25.87 12.96 17.03
C SER A 732 26.71 14.16 16.60
N LEU A 733 27.78 13.92 15.82
CA LEU A 733 28.62 14.99 15.28
C LEU A 733 27.87 15.86 14.27
N ASN A 734 27.02 15.24 13.44
CA ASN A 734 26.17 15.94 12.47
C ASN A 734 25.23 16.93 13.19
N TYR A 735 24.54 16.48 14.25
CA TYR A 735 23.71 17.35 15.07
C TYR A 735 24.50 18.46 15.76
N LEU A 736 25.67 18.13 16.31
CA LEU A 736 26.54 19.13 16.96
C LEU A 736 26.92 20.25 15.98
N VAL A 737 27.37 19.90 14.77
CA VAL A 737 27.74 20.86 13.73
C VAL A 737 26.53 21.66 13.28
N ALA A 738 25.40 21.00 13.00
CA ALA A 738 24.18 21.66 12.55
C ALA A 738 23.68 22.68 13.59
N PHE A 739 23.50 22.28 14.85
CA PHE A 739 22.95 23.16 15.88
C PHE A 739 23.92 24.28 16.25
N SER A 740 25.23 24.03 16.25
CA SER A 740 26.23 25.08 16.50
C SER A 740 26.24 26.12 15.38
N ALA A 741 26.27 25.67 14.12
CA ALA A 741 26.18 26.54 12.94
C ALA A 741 24.90 27.37 12.98
N GLN A 742 23.76 26.73 13.23
CA GLN A 742 22.49 27.44 13.31
C GLN A 742 22.46 28.42 14.50
N ALA A 743 23.02 28.08 15.67
CA ALA A 743 23.07 28.99 16.83
C ALA A 743 23.83 30.28 16.50
N VAL A 744 25.00 30.15 15.88
CA VAL A 744 25.78 31.29 15.38
C VAL A 744 24.99 32.09 14.35
N ALA A 745 24.35 31.41 13.40
CA ALA A 745 23.58 32.06 12.34
C ALA A 745 22.38 32.85 12.88
N ALA A 746 21.61 32.29 13.83
CA ALA A 746 20.48 33.00 14.43
C ALA A 746 20.92 34.25 15.20
N PHE A 747 21.99 34.15 15.97
CA PHE A 747 22.55 35.27 16.72
C PHE A 747 23.05 36.38 15.78
N ALA A 748 23.78 36.01 14.74
CA ALA A 748 24.31 36.95 13.75
C ALA A 748 23.18 37.58 12.93
N ALA A 749 22.27 36.79 12.38
CA ALA A 749 21.15 37.26 11.56
C ALA A 749 20.23 38.21 12.34
N GLY A 750 19.88 37.90 13.59
CA GLY A 750 19.07 38.80 14.41
C GLY A 750 19.70 40.19 14.56
N ARG A 751 21.01 40.27 14.75
CA ARG A 751 21.75 41.54 14.83
C ARG A 751 21.94 42.24 13.49
N LEU A 752 22.00 41.50 12.39
CA LEU A 752 22.19 42.05 11.05
C LEU A 752 20.87 42.53 10.42
N ILE A 753 19.74 41.93 10.77
CA ILE A 753 18.42 42.33 10.27
C ILE A 753 18.07 43.75 10.72
N ALA A 754 18.45 44.15 11.93
CA ALA A 754 18.16 45.48 12.46
C ALA A 754 18.79 46.63 11.62
N PRO A 755 20.10 46.63 11.32
CA PRO A 755 20.72 47.67 10.49
C PRO A 755 20.60 47.45 8.97
N PHE A 756 20.59 46.20 8.48
CA PHE A 756 20.66 45.92 7.03
C PHE A 756 19.34 45.44 6.41
N GLY A 757 18.31 45.18 7.23
CA GLY A 757 17.02 44.65 6.76
C GLY A 757 17.06 43.17 6.39
N TYR A 758 15.89 42.63 6.02
CA TYR A 758 15.75 41.22 5.65
C TYR A 758 16.38 40.92 4.29
N GLY A 759 16.21 41.81 3.30
CA GLY A 759 16.76 41.60 1.95
C GLY A 759 18.26 41.27 1.94
N ALA A 760 19.10 42.08 2.60
CA ALA A 760 20.55 41.85 2.64
C ALA A 760 20.94 40.55 3.35
N VAL A 761 20.30 40.25 4.49
CA VAL A 761 20.58 39.04 5.27
C VAL A 761 20.15 37.78 4.52
N LEU A 762 18.98 37.82 3.86
CA LEU A 762 18.47 36.72 3.03
C LEU A 762 19.30 36.51 1.77
N ALA A 763 19.78 37.57 1.12
CA ALA A 763 20.70 37.47 0.00
C ALA A 763 22.04 36.84 0.43
N GLY A 764 22.56 37.23 1.59
CA GLY A 764 23.73 36.58 2.21
C GLY A 764 23.50 35.10 2.51
N ALA A 765 22.35 34.76 3.08
CA ALA A 765 21.95 33.37 3.33
C ALA A 765 21.84 32.56 2.01
N ALA A 766 21.27 33.16 0.96
CA ALA A 766 21.18 32.53 -0.36
C ALA A 766 22.57 32.28 -0.96
N ALA A 767 23.50 33.24 -0.84
CA ALA A 767 24.88 33.07 -1.29
C ALA A 767 25.58 31.93 -0.54
N LEU A 768 25.40 31.83 0.78
CA LEU A 768 25.91 30.72 1.59
C LEU A 768 25.31 29.38 1.19
N ALA A 769 24.00 29.32 0.90
CA ALA A 769 23.34 28.09 0.44
C ALA A 769 23.83 27.65 -0.95
N ALA A 770 24.00 28.59 -1.88
CA ALA A 770 24.56 28.32 -3.20
C ALA A 770 26.02 27.86 -3.12
N LEU A 771 26.82 28.51 -2.28
CA LEU A 771 28.20 28.12 -2.01
C LEU A 771 28.27 26.72 -1.38
N ALA A 772 27.40 26.42 -0.40
CA ALA A 772 27.30 25.10 0.19
C ALA A 772 27.00 24.04 -0.88
N GLY A 773 26.01 24.29 -1.76
CA GLY A 773 25.68 23.39 -2.87
C GLY A 773 26.85 23.17 -3.84
N GLY A 774 27.56 24.24 -4.20
CA GLY A 774 28.75 24.17 -5.06
C GLY A 774 29.91 23.40 -4.42
N LEU A 775 30.21 23.70 -3.16
CA LEU A 775 31.24 22.98 -2.39
C LEU A 775 30.87 21.51 -2.19
N PHE A 776 29.58 21.19 -2.02
CA PHE A 776 29.12 19.82 -1.94
C PHE A 776 29.40 19.06 -3.24
N GLN A 777 29.20 19.70 -4.40
CA GLN A 777 29.57 19.12 -5.71
C GLN A 777 31.08 18.94 -5.89
N VAL A 778 31.91 19.82 -5.33
CA VAL A 778 33.36 19.78 -5.55
C VAL A 778 34.04 18.84 -4.55
N LEU A 779 33.73 18.97 -3.27
CA LEU A 779 34.45 18.28 -2.19
C LEU A 779 33.97 16.84 -1.99
N VAL A 780 32.69 16.56 -2.24
CA VAL A 780 32.09 15.24 -1.92
C VAL A 780 32.03 14.32 -3.15
N ARG A 781 31.85 14.87 -4.35
CA ARG A 781 31.73 14.10 -5.62
C ARG A 781 32.98 13.29 -5.98
N GLY A 782 34.15 13.66 -5.46
CA GLY A 782 35.43 12.97 -5.70
C GLY A 782 35.69 11.76 -4.79
N VAL A 783 34.79 11.46 -3.85
CA VAL A 783 34.91 10.27 -2.99
C VAL A 783 34.20 9.11 -3.70
N ARG A 784 34.98 8.19 -4.28
CA ARG A 784 34.48 7.04 -5.05
C ARG A 784 33.42 6.28 -4.26
N GLU A 785 32.25 6.08 -4.87
CA GLU A 785 31.26 5.09 -4.45
C GLU A 785 31.93 3.71 -4.54
N TRP A 786 32.33 3.13 -3.40
CA TRP A 786 32.74 1.73 -3.37
C TRP A 786 31.46 0.89 -3.40
N HIS A 787 31.28 0.17 -4.51
CA HIS A 787 30.16 -0.75 -4.76
C HIS A 787 30.07 -1.88 -3.74
#